data_AF-A0A841WD27-F1
#
_entry.id   AF-A0A841WD27-F1
#
_cell.length_a   1.000
_cell.length_b   1.000
_cell.length_c   1.000
_cell.angle_alpha   90.00
_cell.angle_beta   90.00
_cell.angle_gamma   90.00
#
_symmetry.space_group_name_H-M   'P 1'
#
loop_
_entity.id
_entity.type
_entity.pdbx_description
1 polymer ?
#
loop_
_entity_poly.entity_id
_entity_poly.type
_entity_poly.pdbx_seq_one_letter_code
_entity_poly.pdbx_strand_id
1 'polypeptide(L)'
;MAKVALLIGVSEYEPGLNPLPSAVRDVEAMQQVLLHPEMGCFTETDIMVLKNPQRQDMEEAIENLFAHRQKDDLLVFFFSGHGIKDDTGRLFLATRTTRKSPRGDLIRSSAVSAIFVHESMSRSRSKRQVIILDSCFSGAFAEGLSAKDDGTLNIREQLGGEGRAVLTSSSSTQYSFEQQGSDLSIYTRYLIEGITTGAADLDEDGVVSIDELHDYASKKVREIQPTMKPEIYTSREGFKIRLTKVPQGDPKQKYCKEVARYSNRGEVTFVGRKILDALRSRLGLSEMEATAIEDEMLAVARQEFREKLHRYERDFSEALQQQVALSEEDFNTLRLNLQQILGLRNEDTMPIEARVTTQIQAYKRHLQQYEQALAEAMEQEYPLSQDTRHRLQQMQREWQITFEDLALIETHVITEIEAYRQKLQQYEQIFARATQQQYPLSTTQRNQLRQEQQLLGLKDEKIAPIENRIKAEIAAYLQKLQQYEQVLIQTIQHEYPFSEEVRQELKRYQQILELRDEEVVEIEEKMIRKREINQTQIQQLSNFELPEIPTQLGIFSSQVVSNQKTPKIKPVNTSQLPLQWIIPLIVVLTGGGVAVFIQEFRRSQLGIFPIPPSNPTPTQSPTVTNTQSRRTIALIQPPRTLANLDPGWVIQTSKEIPLPDNQLLPAKSFLEVINTQPNPKPASGDFSVRMRVCTNKSTPIPTSSQVPLLSKPEKTVSIQFQQLMRLGASVLQSGIPSPCNKSPDNNSKATSDTKTMDTDTDTSGTDTPSSDSSNEPIRAIW
;
A
#
# COMPACT_ATOMS: atom_id res chain seq x y z
N MET A 1 -60.48 -2.11 2.77
CA MET A 1 -60.28 -0.71 2.32
C MET A 1 -59.83 -0.82 0.88
N ALA A 2 -60.65 -0.38 -0.06
CA ALA A 2 -60.28 -0.34 -1.46
C ALA A 2 -59.37 0.87 -1.74
N LYS A 3 -58.57 0.79 -2.79
CA LYS A 3 -57.79 1.90 -3.35
C LYS A 3 -58.18 2.01 -4.81
N VAL A 4 -58.93 3.04 -5.19
CA VAL A 4 -59.48 3.19 -6.55
C VAL A 4 -58.92 4.45 -7.18
N ALA A 5 -58.46 4.36 -8.43
CA ALA A 5 -57.91 5.49 -9.17
C ALA A 5 -58.61 5.69 -10.52
N LEU A 6 -58.79 6.96 -10.89
CA LEU A 6 -59.18 7.40 -12.23
C LEU A 6 -58.10 8.34 -12.74
N LEU A 7 -57.44 7.96 -13.84
CA LEU A 7 -56.35 8.71 -14.44
C LEU A 7 -56.78 9.16 -15.83
N ILE A 8 -56.90 10.48 -16.04
CA ILE A 8 -57.38 11.07 -17.29
C ILE A 8 -56.31 11.96 -17.90
N GLY A 9 -55.95 11.69 -19.16
CA GLY A 9 -54.92 12.40 -19.89
C GLY A 9 -55.44 12.88 -21.23
N VAL A 10 -55.45 14.21 -21.45
CA VAL A 10 -55.91 14.81 -22.70
C VAL A 10 -54.75 15.52 -23.39
N SER A 11 -54.18 14.85 -24.39
CA SER A 11 -53.09 15.34 -25.23
C SER A 11 -53.55 15.90 -26.58
N GLU A 12 -54.70 15.46 -27.08
CA GLU A 12 -55.25 15.85 -28.37
C GLU A 12 -56.55 16.63 -28.20
N TYR A 13 -56.71 17.72 -28.95
CA TYR A 13 -57.86 18.63 -28.88
C TYR A 13 -58.36 19.01 -30.27
N GLU A 14 -59.65 19.31 -30.36
CA GLU A 14 -60.23 20.00 -31.52
C GLU A 14 -59.62 21.41 -31.74
N PRO A 15 -59.73 21.99 -32.95
CA PRO A 15 -59.18 23.31 -33.25
C PRO A 15 -59.66 24.41 -32.26
N GLY A 16 -58.70 25.09 -31.64
CA GLY A 16 -58.94 26.14 -30.63
C GLY A 16 -58.18 25.93 -29.30
N LEU A 17 -57.53 24.77 -29.14
CA LEU A 17 -56.58 24.47 -28.07
C LEU A 17 -55.32 23.82 -28.65
N ASN A 18 -54.17 24.07 -28.03
CA ASN A 18 -52.90 23.46 -28.43
C ASN A 18 -52.81 22.02 -27.88
N PRO A 19 -52.25 21.05 -28.63
CA PRO A 19 -51.94 19.72 -28.09
C PRO A 19 -51.03 19.76 -26.84
N LEU A 20 -51.13 18.73 -26.01
CA LEU A 20 -50.30 18.51 -24.82
C LEU A 20 -49.75 17.07 -24.80
N PRO A 21 -48.72 16.74 -25.60
CA PRO A 21 -48.15 15.39 -25.71
C PRO A 21 -47.79 14.71 -24.38
N SER A 22 -47.38 15.48 -23.36
CA SER A 22 -47.06 14.92 -22.04
C SER A 22 -48.27 14.31 -21.33
N ALA A 23 -49.49 14.82 -21.55
CA ALA A 23 -50.64 14.51 -20.71
C ALA A 23 -51.04 13.03 -20.68
N VAL A 24 -50.80 12.29 -21.76
CA VAL A 24 -51.01 10.83 -21.80
C VAL A 24 -49.88 10.07 -21.11
N ARG A 25 -48.64 10.57 -21.21
CA ARG A 25 -47.45 9.99 -20.57
C ARG A 25 -47.43 10.23 -19.06
N ASP A 26 -47.92 11.39 -18.61
CA ASP A 26 -48.15 11.74 -17.21
C ASP A 26 -49.06 10.70 -16.55
N VAL A 27 -50.14 10.32 -17.24
CA VAL A 27 -51.07 9.26 -16.81
C VAL A 27 -50.41 7.87 -16.81
N GLU A 28 -49.63 7.53 -17.84
CA GLU A 28 -48.92 6.24 -17.92
C GLU A 28 -47.88 6.09 -16.78
N ALA A 29 -47.11 7.14 -16.49
CA ALA A 29 -46.15 7.15 -15.39
C ALA A 29 -46.85 7.06 -14.02
N MET A 30 -47.95 7.79 -13.83
CA MET A 30 -48.77 7.69 -12.61
C MET A 30 -49.37 6.30 -12.44
N GLN A 31 -49.87 5.68 -13.52
CA GLN A 31 -50.38 4.31 -13.51
C GLN A 31 -49.30 3.32 -13.05
N GLN A 32 -48.09 3.39 -13.60
CA GLN A 32 -46.98 2.51 -13.22
C GLN A 32 -46.64 2.59 -11.73
N VAL A 33 -46.58 3.81 -11.18
CA VAL A 33 -46.28 4.02 -9.75
C VAL A 33 -47.40 3.52 -8.84
N LEU A 34 -48.66 3.72 -9.22
CA LEU A 34 -49.81 3.27 -8.44
C LEU A 34 -49.95 1.73 -8.45
N LEU A 35 -49.71 1.07 -9.59
CA LEU A 35 -49.73 -0.39 -9.70
C LEU A 35 -48.58 -1.08 -8.96
N HIS A 36 -47.45 -0.40 -8.76
CA HIS A 36 -46.26 -1.04 -8.19
C HIS A 36 -46.53 -1.60 -6.77
N PRO A 37 -46.33 -2.92 -6.53
CA PRO A 37 -46.71 -3.58 -5.27
C PRO A 37 -46.06 -2.97 -4.03
N GLU A 38 -44.82 -2.49 -4.14
CA GLU A 38 -44.07 -1.91 -3.04
C GLU A 38 -44.28 -0.41 -2.85
N MET A 39 -44.97 0.28 -3.77
CA MET A 39 -45.23 1.72 -3.70
C MET A 39 -46.73 1.99 -3.54
N GLY A 40 -47.47 2.11 -4.65
CA GLY A 40 -48.89 2.41 -4.63
C GLY A 40 -49.75 1.23 -4.17
N CYS A 41 -49.42 0.01 -4.58
CA CYS A 41 -50.19 -1.20 -4.23
C CYS A 41 -51.70 -1.05 -4.54
N PHE A 42 -52.01 -0.57 -5.75
CA PHE A 42 -53.34 -0.65 -6.39
C PHE A 42 -53.40 -1.89 -7.28
N THR A 43 -54.59 -2.43 -7.55
CA THR A 43 -54.77 -3.50 -8.54
C THR A 43 -55.12 -2.92 -9.91
N GLU A 44 -54.86 -3.65 -11.00
CA GLU A 44 -55.28 -3.22 -12.35
C GLU A 44 -56.79 -3.01 -12.46
N THR A 45 -57.59 -3.81 -11.76
CA THR A 45 -59.05 -3.67 -11.71
C THR A 45 -59.53 -2.42 -10.97
N ASP A 46 -58.69 -1.83 -10.12
CA ASP A 46 -59.03 -0.62 -9.37
C ASP A 46 -58.52 0.68 -10.04
N ILE A 47 -57.77 0.60 -11.15
CA ILE A 47 -57.32 1.79 -11.90
C ILE A 47 -58.03 1.88 -13.26
N MET A 48 -58.85 2.92 -13.42
CA MET A 48 -59.43 3.29 -14.72
C MET A 48 -58.57 4.36 -15.40
N VAL A 49 -58.16 4.11 -16.64
CA VAL A 49 -57.35 5.03 -17.45
C VAL A 49 -58.13 5.50 -18.68
N LEU A 50 -58.28 6.82 -18.85
CA LEU A 50 -58.89 7.43 -20.02
C LEU A 50 -57.90 8.35 -20.76
N LYS A 51 -57.62 8.02 -22.02
CA LYS A 51 -56.74 8.79 -22.90
C LYS A 51 -57.58 9.50 -23.96
N ASN A 52 -57.51 10.82 -24.01
CA ASN A 52 -58.31 11.67 -24.92
C ASN A 52 -59.84 11.37 -24.93
N PRO A 53 -60.51 11.18 -23.76
CA PRO A 53 -61.94 10.87 -23.72
C PRO A 53 -62.82 12.01 -24.26
N GLN A 54 -64.05 11.67 -24.65
CA GLN A 54 -65.11 12.65 -24.84
C GLN A 54 -65.71 13.06 -23.50
N ARG A 55 -66.53 14.12 -23.51
CA ARG A 55 -67.18 14.65 -22.31
C ARG A 55 -68.01 13.61 -21.57
N GLN A 56 -68.81 12.81 -22.29
CA GLN A 56 -69.69 11.82 -21.67
C GLN A 56 -68.91 10.73 -20.94
N ASP A 57 -67.91 10.12 -21.60
CA ASP A 57 -67.05 9.08 -20.99
C ASP A 57 -66.33 9.61 -19.73
N MET A 58 -65.90 10.87 -19.77
CA MET A 58 -65.24 11.55 -18.66
C MET A 58 -66.20 11.83 -17.50
N GLU A 59 -67.43 12.28 -17.76
CA GLU A 59 -68.45 12.52 -16.73
C GLU A 59 -68.88 11.20 -16.07
N GLU A 60 -69.13 10.15 -16.86
CA GLU A 60 -69.51 8.82 -16.37
C GLU A 60 -68.40 8.17 -15.53
N ALA A 61 -67.13 8.25 -15.96
CA ALA A 61 -66.01 7.72 -15.19
C ALA A 61 -65.80 8.47 -13.87
N ILE A 62 -66.00 9.79 -13.84
CA ILE A 62 -65.92 10.61 -12.63
C ILE A 62 -67.04 10.23 -11.64
N GLU A 63 -68.29 10.06 -12.11
CA GLU A 63 -69.36 9.56 -11.24
C GLU A 63 -69.04 8.17 -10.69
N ASN A 64 -68.60 7.24 -11.55
CA ASN A 64 -68.25 5.87 -11.16
C ASN A 64 -67.08 5.81 -10.16
N LEU A 65 -66.09 6.72 -10.22
CA LEU A 65 -65.03 6.81 -9.22
C LEU A 65 -65.58 7.10 -7.82
N PHE A 66 -66.53 8.04 -7.71
CA PHE A 66 -67.03 8.52 -6.43
C PHE A 66 -68.26 7.75 -5.90
N ALA A 67 -68.98 7.04 -6.77
CA ALA A 67 -70.15 6.25 -6.43
C ALA A 67 -69.83 4.99 -5.59
N HIS A 68 -70.78 4.59 -4.74
CA HIS A 68 -70.79 3.34 -3.96
C HIS A 68 -69.56 3.04 -3.06
N ARG A 69 -68.73 4.04 -2.74
CA ARG A 69 -67.53 3.90 -1.89
C ARG A 69 -67.84 3.82 -0.39
N GLN A 70 -66.90 3.30 0.39
CA GLN A 70 -66.92 3.29 1.86
C GLN A 70 -66.08 4.44 2.43
N LYS A 71 -66.25 4.72 3.73
CA LYS A 71 -65.61 5.85 4.43
C LYS A 71 -64.08 5.85 4.34
N ASP A 72 -63.48 4.66 4.38
CA ASP A 72 -62.05 4.43 4.49
C ASP A 72 -61.36 4.03 3.18
N ASP A 73 -62.09 4.00 2.06
CA ASP A 73 -61.52 3.72 0.74
C ASP A 73 -60.73 4.94 0.25
N LEU A 74 -59.53 4.72 -0.27
CA LEU A 74 -58.70 5.75 -0.89
C LEU A 74 -59.13 5.95 -2.34
N LEU A 75 -59.53 7.17 -2.70
CA LEU A 75 -59.89 7.53 -4.07
C LEU A 75 -58.83 8.48 -4.64
N VAL A 76 -58.30 8.18 -5.81
CA VAL A 76 -57.34 9.05 -6.53
C VAL A 76 -57.97 9.50 -7.84
N PHE A 77 -58.13 10.81 -8.03
CA PHE A 77 -58.48 11.40 -9.32
C PHE A 77 -57.29 12.19 -9.85
N PHE A 78 -56.67 11.70 -10.93
CA PHE A 78 -55.57 12.38 -11.61
C PHE A 78 -56.05 12.90 -12.96
N PHE A 79 -55.83 14.18 -13.24
CA PHE A 79 -56.12 14.80 -14.54
C PHE A 79 -54.90 15.57 -15.04
N SER A 80 -54.42 15.25 -16.24
CA SER A 80 -53.45 16.07 -16.99
C SER A 80 -54.07 16.52 -18.32
N GLY A 81 -54.00 17.83 -18.62
CA GLY A 81 -54.66 18.42 -19.78
C GLY A 81 -54.81 19.95 -19.67
N HIS A 82 -55.77 20.55 -20.38
CA HIS A 82 -56.11 21.98 -20.24
C HIS A 82 -57.19 22.21 -19.18
N GLY A 83 -56.91 23.13 -18.25
CA GLY A 83 -57.92 23.76 -17.39
C GLY A 83 -58.39 25.07 -18.04
N ILE A 84 -59.70 25.28 -18.13
CA ILE A 84 -60.29 26.44 -18.83
C ILE A 84 -61.26 27.15 -17.88
N LYS A 85 -61.21 28.49 -17.87
CA LYS A 85 -62.23 29.34 -17.24
C LYS A 85 -63.27 29.75 -18.28
N ASP A 86 -64.54 29.72 -17.91
CA ASP A 86 -65.58 30.43 -18.67
C ASP A 86 -65.58 31.93 -18.34
N ASP A 87 -66.41 32.67 -19.08
CA ASP A 87 -66.75 34.09 -18.90
C ASP A 87 -67.21 34.46 -17.48
N THR A 88 -67.69 33.49 -16.70
CA THR A 88 -68.11 33.66 -15.29
C THR A 88 -67.02 33.26 -14.28
N GLY A 89 -65.82 32.93 -14.74
CA GLY A 89 -64.69 32.50 -13.91
C GLY A 89 -64.77 31.05 -13.41
N ARG A 90 -65.79 30.28 -13.82
CA ARG A 90 -65.96 28.89 -13.39
C ARG A 90 -64.98 27.97 -14.12
N LEU A 91 -64.45 27.00 -13.39
CA LEU A 91 -63.47 26.05 -13.91
C LEU A 91 -64.11 24.90 -14.69
N PHE A 92 -63.45 24.53 -15.78
CA PHE A 92 -63.77 23.38 -16.61
C PHE A 92 -62.49 22.59 -16.95
N LEU A 93 -62.59 21.27 -16.95
CA LEU A 93 -61.57 20.35 -17.45
C LEU A 93 -61.84 20.11 -18.94
N ALA A 94 -60.84 20.38 -19.79
CA ALA A 94 -60.97 20.18 -21.22
C ALA A 94 -60.96 18.69 -21.58
N THR A 95 -61.92 18.31 -22.42
CA THR A 95 -62.01 17.00 -23.09
C THR A 95 -61.41 17.09 -24.50
N ARG A 96 -61.23 15.94 -25.18
CA ARG A 96 -60.79 15.93 -26.59
C ARG A 96 -61.64 16.82 -27.49
N THR A 97 -62.96 16.84 -27.26
CA THR A 97 -63.94 17.53 -28.12
C THR A 97 -64.24 18.97 -27.68
N THR A 98 -63.44 19.53 -26.77
CA THR A 98 -63.58 20.91 -26.28
C THR A 98 -63.46 21.93 -27.40
N ARG A 99 -64.42 22.85 -27.49
CA ARG A 99 -64.44 23.91 -28.51
C ARG A 99 -64.61 25.29 -27.89
N LYS A 100 -64.06 26.29 -28.58
CA LYS A 100 -64.29 27.71 -28.29
C LYS A 100 -65.14 28.35 -29.38
N SER A 101 -65.88 29.40 -29.03
CA SER A 101 -66.58 30.26 -29.98
C SER A 101 -65.57 31.00 -30.87
N PRO A 102 -65.98 31.56 -32.03
CA PRO A 102 -65.12 32.46 -32.81
C PRO A 102 -64.65 33.72 -32.06
N ARG A 103 -65.22 34.03 -30.89
CA ARG A 103 -64.80 35.13 -30.00
C ARG A 103 -63.84 34.66 -28.89
N GLY A 104 -63.59 33.35 -28.77
CA GLY A 104 -62.71 32.74 -27.77
C GLY A 104 -63.43 32.11 -26.57
N ASP A 105 -64.74 32.30 -26.43
CA ASP A 105 -65.52 31.83 -25.28
C ASP A 105 -65.61 30.29 -25.25
N LEU A 106 -65.55 29.67 -24.06
CA LEU A 106 -65.72 28.23 -23.92
C LEU A 106 -67.15 27.79 -24.28
N ILE A 107 -67.30 26.84 -25.21
CA ILE A 107 -68.57 26.14 -25.43
C ILE A 107 -68.74 25.15 -24.28
N ARG A 108 -69.38 25.60 -23.18
CA ARG A 108 -69.51 24.87 -21.90
C ARG A 108 -69.97 23.42 -22.04
N SER A 109 -70.81 23.11 -23.02
CA SER A 109 -71.30 21.74 -23.27
C SER A 109 -70.26 20.76 -23.82
N SER A 110 -69.04 21.23 -24.15
CA SER A 110 -67.92 20.43 -24.69
C SER A 110 -66.80 20.12 -23.68
N ALA A 111 -66.89 20.63 -22.45
CA ALA A 111 -65.93 20.43 -21.37
C ALA A 111 -66.64 20.01 -20.08
N VAL A 112 -65.93 19.37 -19.15
CA VAL A 112 -66.51 18.93 -17.86
C VAL A 112 -66.35 20.04 -16.82
N SER A 113 -67.42 20.45 -16.15
CA SER A 113 -67.31 21.50 -15.14
C SER A 113 -66.65 20.98 -13.85
N ALA A 114 -65.77 21.76 -13.23
CA ALA A 114 -65.23 21.44 -11.91
C ALA A 114 -66.32 21.31 -10.83
N ILE A 115 -67.45 22.01 -11.00
CA ILE A 115 -68.63 21.90 -10.11
C ILE A 115 -69.23 20.48 -10.18
N PHE A 116 -69.27 19.87 -11.36
CA PHE A 116 -69.75 18.49 -11.52
C PHE A 116 -68.81 17.49 -10.79
N VAL A 117 -67.50 17.69 -10.91
CA VAL A 117 -66.50 16.90 -10.17
C VAL A 117 -66.68 17.09 -8.66
N HIS A 118 -66.87 18.32 -8.19
CA HIS A 118 -67.16 18.63 -6.79
C HIS A 118 -68.43 17.95 -6.28
N GLU A 119 -69.52 18.01 -7.03
CA GLU A 119 -70.77 17.35 -6.63
C GLU A 119 -70.57 15.84 -6.49
N SER A 120 -69.87 15.20 -7.44
CA SER A 120 -69.53 13.78 -7.38
C SER A 120 -68.67 13.46 -6.15
N MET A 121 -67.59 14.23 -5.92
CA MET A 121 -66.73 14.13 -4.73
C MET A 121 -67.50 14.29 -3.42
N SER A 122 -68.45 15.22 -3.36
CA SER A 122 -69.24 15.55 -2.17
C SER A 122 -70.39 14.56 -1.90
N ARG A 123 -70.88 13.86 -2.94
CA ARG A 123 -71.82 12.73 -2.81
C ARG A 123 -71.12 11.44 -2.35
N SER A 124 -69.80 11.34 -2.49
CA SER A 124 -69.05 10.15 -2.04
C SER A 124 -69.02 10.02 -0.52
N ARG A 125 -69.10 8.77 -0.03
CA ARG A 125 -68.95 8.47 1.40
C ARG A 125 -67.49 8.43 1.86
N SER A 126 -66.53 8.29 0.93
CA SER A 126 -65.10 8.27 1.26
C SER A 126 -64.64 9.59 1.85
N LYS A 127 -63.81 9.50 2.89
CA LYS A 127 -63.10 10.62 3.53
C LYS A 127 -61.58 10.55 3.30
N ARG A 128 -61.16 9.91 2.20
CA ARG A 128 -59.77 9.83 1.75
C ARG A 128 -59.72 10.03 0.23
N GLN A 129 -60.05 11.23 -0.22
CA GLN A 129 -60.05 11.57 -1.65
C GLN A 129 -58.81 12.43 -1.97
N VAL A 130 -58.00 11.98 -2.92
CA VAL A 130 -56.81 12.68 -3.43
C VAL A 130 -57.10 13.10 -4.86
N ILE A 131 -57.06 14.40 -5.12
CA ILE A 131 -57.36 14.97 -6.44
C ILE A 131 -56.11 15.71 -6.90
N ILE A 132 -55.50 15.26 -7.99
CA ILE A 132 -54.27 15.83 -8.56
C ILE A 132 -54.63 16.36 -9.94
N LEU A 133 -54.63 17.68 -10.08
CA LEU A 133 -54.99 18.37 -11.31
C LEU A 133 -53.76 19.07 -11.89
N ASP A 134 -53.10 18.38 -12.82
CA ASP A 134 -51.97 18.90 -13.55
C ASP A 134 -52.44 19.72 -14.77
N SER A 135 -52.98 20.90 -14.48
CA SER A 135 -53.32 21.88 -15.53
C SER A 135 -53.34 23.32 -15.02
N CYS A 136 -53.36 24.27 -15.96
CA CYS A 136 -53.22 25.71 -15.72
C CYS A 136 -54.51 26.36 -15.16
N PHE A 137 -54.85 26.13 -13.89
CA PHE A 137 -56.00 26.80 -13.24
C PHE A 137 -55.70 28.23 -12.73
N SER A 138 -54.43 28.54 -12.47
CA SER A 138 -54.02 29.57 -11.50
C SER A 138 -53.51 30.89 -12.09
N GLY A 139 -53.74 31.19 -13.37
CA GLY A 139 -53.14 32.41 -13.93
C GLY A 139 -53.64 32.86 -15.29
N ALA A 140 -54.91 33.28 -15.38
CA ALA A 140 -55.34 34.23 -16.41
C ALA A 140 -55.34 35.67 -15.84
N PHE A 141 -54.20 36.08 -15.26
CA PHE A 141 -53.92 37.47 -14.90
C PHE A 141 -53.05 38.09 -16.01
N ALA A 142 -53.68 38.40 -17.15
CA ALA A 142 -53.15 39.39 -18.07
C ALA A 142 -53.69 40.77 -17.65
N GLU A 143 -52.87 41.80 -17.78
CA GLU A 143 -53.07 43.10 -17.15
C GLU A 143 -54.35 43.82 -17.64
N GLY A 144 -55.06 44.44 -16.69
CA GLY A 144 -56.08 45.45 -16.98
C GLY A 144 -57.53 45.08 -16.63
N LEU A 145 -57.86 45.08 -15.33
CA LEU A 145 -58.98 45.83 -14.73
C LEU A 145 -59.13 45.52 -13.22
N SER A 146 -59.21 46.58 -12.41
CA SER A 146 -59.60 46.68 -10.98
C SER A 146 -59.32 45.55 -9.99
N ALA A 147 -58.60 45.90 -8.92
CA ALA A 147 -58.41 45.08 -7.72
C ALA A 147 -59.71 44.86 -6.93
N LYS A 148 -59.95 43.60 -6.53
CA LYS A 148 -60.51 43.10 -5.25
C LYS A 148 -61.08 41.68 -5.40
N ASP A 149 -60.22 40.71 -5.70
CA ASP A 149 -60.41 39.34 -5.23
C ASP A 149 -59.06 38.63 -5.21
N ASP A 150 -58.77 37.84 -4.18
CA ASP A 150 -57.56 37.01 -4.13
C ASP A 150 -57.84 35.70 -4.89
N GLY A 151 -57.05 35.43 -5.93
CA GLY A 151 -57.32 34.34 -6.89
C GLY A 151 -57.32 32.93 -6.28
N THR A 152 -56.92 32.81 -5.02
CA THR A 152 -56.88 31.61 -4.18
C THR A 152 -58.27 31.14 -3.70
N LEU A 153 -59.25 32.03 -3.61
CA LEU A 153 -60.57 31.74 -3.01
C LEU A 153 -61.39 30.74 -3.84
N ASN A 154 -61.38 30.86 -5.16
CA ASN A 154 -62.27 30.09 -6.04
C ASN A 154 -62.00 28.58 -6.08
N ILE A 155 -60.74 28.10 -6.02
CA ILE A 155 -60.44 26.65 -6.07
C ILE A 155 -60.83 25.98 -4.75
N ARG A 156 -60.59 26.64 -3.62
CA ARG A 156 -60.96 26.14 -2.29
C ARG A 156 -62.47 25.97 -2.15
N GLU A 157 -63.24 26.93 -2.67
CA GLU A 157 -64.71 26.88 -2.70
C GLU A 157 -65.23 25.86 -3.72
N GLN A 158 -64.67 25.83 -4.93
CA GLN A 158 -65.15 24.96 -6.01
C GLN A 158 -64.72 23.49 -5.87
N LEU A 159 -63.67 23.13 -5.13
CA LEU A 159 -63.19 21.73 -5.03
C LEU A 159 -62.80 21.28 -3.61
N GLY A 160 -62.57 22.20 -2.66
CA GLY A 160 -62.21 21.86 -1.27
C GLY A 160 -63.36 21.26 -0.45
N GLY A 161 -63.06 20.51 0.62
CA GLY A 161 -64.07 19.90 1.49
C GLY A 161 -63.53 18.81 2.43
N GLU A 162 -64.34 18.34 3.38
CA GLU A 162 -63.87 17.44 4.45
C GLU A 162 -63.48 16.04 3.98
N GLY A 163 -62.25 15.65 4.27
CA GLY A 163 -61.70 14.32 3.94
C GLY A 163 -61.14 14.23 2.52
N ARG A 164 -60.74 15.37 1.94
CA ARG A 164 -60.10 15.43 0.63
C ARG A 164 -58.92 16.40 0.57
N ALA A 165 -57.96 16.08 -0.29
CA ALA A 165 -56.82 16.90 -0.64
C ALA A 165 -56.84 17.17 -2.15
N VAL A 166 -56.77 18.44 -2.55
CA VAL A 166 -56.72 18.85 -3.96
C VAL A 166 -55.36 19.50 -4.23
N LEU A 167 -54.60 18.95 -5.16
CA LEU A 167 -53.26 19.38 -5.55
C LEU A 167 -53.35 19.94 -6.97
N THR A 168 -52.84 21.16 -7.18
CA THR A 168 -52.85 21.82 -8.50
C THR A 168 -51.45 22.21 -8.92
N SER A 169 -51.08 21.97 -10.17
CA SER A 169 -49.74 22.29 -10.67
C SER A 169 -49.52 23.78 -10.90
N SER A 170 -50.61 24.54 -11.07
CA SER A 170 -50.67 26.00 -10.94
C SER A 170 -49.58 26.76 -11.74
N SER A 171 -49.62 26.59 -13.07
CA SER A 171 -48.82 27.36 -14.02
C SER A 171 -49.49 28.68 -14.40
N SER A 172 -48.74 29.79 -14.30
CA SER A 172 -49.15 31.11 -14.80
C SER A 172 -48.95 31.23 -16.31
N THR A 173 -49.89 31.87 -17.03
CA THR A 173 -49.85 32.05 -18.49
C THR A 173 -48.50 32.47 -19.07
N GLN A 174 -47.78 31.51 -19.62
CA GLN A 174 -47.15 31.61 -20.93
C GLN A 174 -46.89 30.20 -21.45
N TYR A 175 -46.69 30.08 -22.77
CA TYR A 175 -46.44 28.81 -23.42
C TYR A 175 -45.45 27.97 -22.62
N SER A 176 -45.89 26.79 -22.18
CA SER A 176 -44.99 25.71 -21.84
C SER A 176 -44.14 25.45 -23.08
N PHE A 177 -42.97 26.07 -23.13
CA PHE A 177 -41.86 25.50 -23.85
C PHE A 177 -41.66 24.14 -23.20
N GLU A 178 -42.21 23.13 -23.85
CA GLU A 178 -41.70 21.77 -23.77
C GLU A 178 -40.19 21.91 -23.84
N GLN A 179 -39.47 21.62 -22.75
CA GLN A 179 -38.05 21.38 -22.86
C GLN A 179 -37.94 20.23 -23.85
N GLN A 180 -37.42 20.51 -25.05
CA GLN A 180 -37.32 19.51 -26.12
C GLN A 180 -36.52 18.31 -25.58
N GLY A 181 -37.24 17.23 -25.22
CA GLY A 181 -36.68 16.06 -24.55
C GLY A 181 -37.19 15.71 -23.14
N SER A 182 -38.12 16.46 -22.53
CA SER A 182 -38.82 16.01 -21.30
C SER A 182 -40.09 15.25 -21.66
N ASP A 183 -40.17 13.96 -21.30
CA ASP A 183 -41.34 13.14 -21.64
C ASP A 183 -42.58 13.39 -20.77
N LEU A 184 -42.40 13.95 -19.56
CA LEU A 184 -43.45 14.25 -18.59
C LEU A 184 -43.55 15.76 -18.33
N SER A 185 -44.69 16.19 -17.79
CA SER A 185 -44.86 17.52 -17.20
C SER A 185 -43.89 17.73 -16.03
N ILE A 186 -43.54 18.99 -15.76
CA ILE A 186 -42.57 19.31 -14.68
C ILE A 186 -43.14 18.94 -13.30
N TYR A 187 -44.44 19.14 -13.06
CA TYR A 187 -45.05 18.79 -11.78
C TYR A 187 -45.21 17.28 -11.62
N THR A 188 -45.78 16.59 -12.62
CA THR A 188 -45.94 15.14 -12.58
C THR A 188 -44.60 14.42 -12.49
N ARG A 189 -43.56 14.90 -13.19
CA ARG A 189 -42.19 14.40 -13.04
C ARG A 189 -41.72 14.36 -11.58
N TYR A 190 -41.92 15.44 -10.81
CA TYR A 190 -41.47 15.48 -9.41
C TYR A 190 -42.39 14.74 -8.44
N LEU A 191 -43.67 14.55 -8.75
CA LEU A 191 -44.52 13.61 -8.03
C LEU A 191 -44.01 12.16 -8.22
N ILE A 192 -43.71 11.77 -9.46
CA ILE A 192 -43.19 10.43 -9.78
C ILE A 192 -41.79 10.23 -9.18
N GLU A 193 -40.89 11.20 -9.29
CA GLU A 193 -39.54 11.17 -8.68
C GLU A 193 -39.62 11.02 -7.16
N GLY A 194 -40.48 11.80 -6.50
CA GLY A 194 -40.68 11.77 -5.05
C GLY A 194 -41.15 10.40 -4.53
N ILE A 195 -42.10 9.77 -5.24
CA ILE A 195 -42.59 8.42 -4.87
C ILE A 195 -41.54 7.34 -5.19
N THR A 196 -40.98 7.35 -6.40
CA THR A 196 -40.09 6.26 -6.89
C THR A 196 -38.75 6.21 -6.17
N THR A 197 -38.21 7.36 -5.76
CA THR A 197 -36.94 7.43 -5.01
C THR A 197 -37.14 7.36 -3.50
N GLY A 198 -38.38 7.55 -3.02
CA GLY A 198 -38.67 7.80 -1.60
C GLY A 198 -38.23 9.18 -1.10
N ALA A 199 -37.72 10.08 -1.96
CA ALA A 199 -37.25 11.40 -1.52
C ALA A 199 -38.38 12.35 -1.06
N ALA A 200 -39.64 11.97 -1.26
CA ALA A 200 -40.82 12.63 -0.71
C ALA A 200 -41.27 12.08 0.66
N ASP A 201 -40.55 11.12 1.26
CA ASP A 201 -40.70 10.78 2.68
C ASP A 201 -39.86 11.79 3.48
N LEU A 202 -40.52 12.79 4.07
CA LEU A 202 -39.86 13.94 4.71
C LEU A 202 -39.74 13.76 6.22
N ASP A 203 -40.55 12.90 6.84
CA ASP A 203 -40.45 12.52 8.26
C ASP A 203 -39.78 11.16 8.53
N GLU A 204 -39.36 10.45 7.48
CA GLU A 204 -38.71 9.12 7.50
C GLU A 204 -39.57 7.99 8.13
N ASP A 205 -40.92 8.10 8.08
CA ASP A 205 -41.83 7.04 8.58
C ASP A 205 -41.95 5.82 7.64
N GLY A 206 -41.43 5.92 6.42
CA GLY A 206 -41.48 4.88 5.39
C GLY A 206 -42.73 4.90 4.52
N VAL A 207 -43.59 5.93 4.66
CA VAL A 207 -44.82 6.12 3.88
C VAL A 207 -44.89 7.55 3.37
N VAL A 208 -45.01 7.72 2.05
CA VAL A 208 -45.20 9.05 1.46
C VAL A 208 -46.66 9.48 1.63
N SER A 209 -46.89 10.52 2.44
CA SER A 209 -48.17 11.19 2.53
C SER A 209 -48.37 12.21 1.39
N ILE A 210 -49.63 12.59 1.14
CA ILE A 210 -49.97 13.50 0.05
C ILE A 210 -49.43 14.93 0.26
N ASP A 211 -49.32 15.35 1.52
CA ASP A 211 -48.74 16.63 1.92
C ASP A 211 -47.23 16.66 1.68
N GLU A 212 -46.49 15.63 2.10
CA GLU A 212 -45.05 15.54 1.86
C GLU A 212 -44.70 15.40 0.36
N LEU A 213 -45.54 14.66 -0.38
CA LEU A 213 -45.43 14.55 -1.83
C LEU A 213 -45.63 15.90 -2.53
N HIS A 214 -46.59 16.69 -2.08
CA HIS A 214 -46.78 18.07 -2.56
C HIS A 214 -45.60 18.95 -2.20
N ASP A 215 -45.14 18.94 -0.94
CA ASP A 215 -44.04 19.78 -0.49
C ASP A 215 -42.74 19.49 -1.24
N TYR A 216 -42.43 18.20 -1.45
CA TYR A 216 -41.30 17.77 -2.27
C TYR A 216 -41.42 18.29 -3.72
N ALA A 217 -42.54 18.01 -4.39
CA ALA A 217 -42.73 18.40 -5.78
C ALA A 217 -42.81 19.92 -5.95
N SER A 218 -43.50 20.63 -5.06
CA SER A 218 -43.62 22.09 -5.06
C SER A 218 -42.28 22.77 -4.81
N LYS A 219 -41.42 22.21 -3.95
CA LYS A 219 -40.04 22.68 -3.77
C LYS A 219 -39.22 22.49 -5.06
N LYS A 220 -39.24 21.29 -5.65
CA LYS A 220 -38.50 20.97 -6.88
C LYS A 220 -38.95 21.78 -8.10
N VAL A 221 -40.26 21.96 -8.27
CA VAL A 221 -40.82 22.83 -9.31
C VAL A 221 -40.36 24.27 -9.12
N ARG A 222 -40.41 24.83 -7.90
CA ARG A 222 -39.95 26.20 -7.62
C ARG A 222 -38.45 26.40 -7.80
N GLU A 223 -37.63 25.35 -7.60
CA GLU A 223 -36.18 25.36 -7.89
C GLU A 223 -35.89 25.52 -9.41
N ILE A 224 -36.78 25.03 -10.29
CA ILE A 224 -36.55 24.95 -11.75
C ILE A 224 -37.37 25.99 -12.54
N GLN A 225 -38.61 26.22 -12.15
CA GLN A 225 -39.53 27.19 -12.76
C GLN A 225 -40.20 28.03 -11.65
N PRO A 226 -39.54 29.09 -11.15
CA PRO A 226 -40.06 29.91 -10.05
C PRO A 226 -41.42 30.60 -10.31
N THR A 227 -41.86 30.69 -11.57
CA THR A 227 -43.18 31.21 -11.95
C THR A 227 -44.31 30.21 -11.76
N MET A 228 -44.00 28.91 -11.73
CA MET A 228 -44.96 27.84 -11.46
C MET A 228 -45.08 27.65 -9.94
N LYS A 229 -46.30 27.65 -9.42
CA LYS A 229 -46.57 27.67 -7.97
C LYS A 229 -47.54 26.56 -7.58
N PRO A 230 -47.11 25.29 -7.52
CA PRO A 230 -48.01 24.21 -7.14
C PRO A 230 -48.61 24.42 -5.75
N GLU A 231 -49.91 24.22 -5.63
CA GLU A 231 -50.72 24.49 -4.42
C GLU A 231 -51.44 23.23 -3.94
N ILE A 232 -51.70 23.17 -2.63
CA ILE A 232 -52.44 22.09 -1.99
C ILE A 232 -53.57 22.67 -1.15
N TYR A 233 -54.77 22.13 -1.33
CA TYR A 233 -56.00 22.54 -0.66
C TYR A 233 -56.51 21.37 0.19
N THR A 234 -56.38 21.48 1.50
CA THR A 234 -56.92 20.52 2.49
C THR A 234 -57.93 21.20 3.40
N SER A 235 -58.85 20.41 3.97
CA SER A 235 -59.94 20.93 4.81
C SER A 235 -59.58 21.14 6.28
N ARG A 236 -58.56 20.45 6.78
CA ARG A 236 -58.10 20.49 8.18
C ARG A 236 -56.60 20.22 8.22
N GLU A 237 -55.86 21.06 8.92
CA GLU A 237 -54.46 20.78 9.27
C GLU A 237 -54.40 19.46 10.08
N GLY A 238 -53.47 18.56 9.72
CA GLY A 238 -53.26 17.28 10.40
C GLY A 238 -53.92 16.03 9.78
N PHE A 239 -54.63 16.13 8.64
CA PHE A 239 -55.18 14.93 7.96
C PHE A 239 -54.21 14.39 6.89
N LYS A 240 -53.10 13.77 7.31
CA LYS A 240 -52.13 13.10 6.42
C LYS A 240 -52.79 11.93 5.66
N ILE A 241 -53.11 12.11 4.38
CA ILE A 241 -53.56 11.00 3.52
C ILE A 241 -52.34 10.26 2.98
N ARG A 242 -52.09 9.06 3.50
CA ARG A 242 -51.04 8.14 3.02
C ARG A 242 -51.36 7.65 1.61
N LEU A 243 -50.47 7.91 0.65
CA LEU A 243 -50.67 7.56 -0.76
C LEU A 243 -49.88 6.29 -1.14
N THR A 244 -48.56 6.30 -0.94
CA THR A 244 -47.65 5.21 -1.33
C THR A 244 -46.69 4.87 -0.19
N LYS A 245 -46.15 3.65 -0.21
CA LYS A 245 -45.01 3.28 0.64
C LYS A 245 -43.70 3.70 -0.01
N VAL A 246 -42.67 3.96 0.79
CA VAL A 246 -41.30 4.10 0.29
C VAL A 246 -40.77 2.73 -0.13
N PRO A 247 -40.23 2.58 -1.36
CA PRO A 247 -39.60 1.33 -1.76
C PRO A 247 -38.39 1.04 -0.86
N GLN A 248 -38.48 -0.04 -0.08
CA GLN A 248 -37.37 -0.53 0.73
C GLN A 248 -36.37 -1.28 -0.15
N GLY A 249 -35.62 -0.52 -0.98
CA GLY A 249 -34.53 -1.06 -1.77
C GLY A 249 -33.55 -1.88 -0.91
N ASP A 250 -32.94 -2.90 -1.53
CA ASP A 250 -32.23 -4.02 -0.89
C ASP A 250 -31.54 -3.63 0.45
N PRO A 251 -32.00 -4.21 1.59
CA PRO A 251 -31.39 -4.01 2.90
C PRO A 251 -29.87 -4.22 2.91
N LYS A 252 -29.35 -5.17 2.12
CA LYS A 252 -27.91 -5.41 2.02
C LYS A 252 -27.20 -4.24 1.37
N GLN A 253 -27.70 -3.72 0.25
CA GLN A 253 -27.13 -2.52 -0.41
C GLN A 253 -27.15 -1.28 0.49
N LYS A 254 -28.23 -1.05 1.25
CA LYS A 254 -28.28 0.05 2.24
C LYS A 254 -27.22 -0.14 3.34
N TYR A 255 -27.02 -1.36 3.82
CA TYR A 255 -26.00 -1.66 4.82
C TYR A 255 -24.58 -1.46 4.26
N CYS A 256 -24.28 -2.01 3.08
CA CYS A 256 -23.00 -1.85 2.38
C CYS A 256 -22.58 -0.37 2.25
N LYS A 257 -23.53 0.50 1.87
CA LYS A 257 -23.27 1.93 1.68
C LYS A 257 -22.82 2.63 2.97
N GLU A 258 -23.44 2.32 4.10
CA GLU A 258 -23.07 2.93 5.39
C GLU A 258 -21.83 2.25 6.01
N VAL A 259 -21.58 0.95 5.76
CA VAL A 259 -20.30 0.28 6.11
C VAL A 259 -19.12 1.04 5.49
N ALA A 260 -19.18 1.33 4.19
CA ALA A 260 -18.14 2.10 3.51
C ALA A 260 -17.94 3.48 4.15
N ARG A 261 -19.04 4.15 4.54
CA ARG A 261 -19.03 5.51 5.12
C ARG A 261 -18.41 5.59 6.52
N TYR A 262 -18.63 4.57 7.36
CA TYR A 262 -18.15 4.53 8.75
C TYR A 262 -16.84 3.74 8.95
N SER A 263 -16.33 3.17 7.86
CA SER A 263 -15.01 2.55 7.81
C SER A 263 -13.88 3.56 7.66
N ASN A 264 -12.74 3.27 8.27
CA ASN A 264 -11.48 3.98 8.08
C ASN A 264 -10.34 2.95 8.10
N ARG A 265 -9.50 2.91 7.06
CA ARG A 265 -8.36 1.97 6.94
C ARG A 265 -8.73 0.46 7.05
N GLY A 266 -9.98 0.11 6.74
CA GLY A 266 -10.46 -1.28 6.84
C GLY A 266 -11.00 -1.67 8.22
N GLU A 267 -11.07 -0.74 9.17
CA GLU A 267 -11.73 -0.92 10.46
C GLU A 267 -12.96 0.00 10.59
N VAL A 268 -13.97 -0.45 11.32
CA VAL A 268 -15.13 0.37 11.67
C VAL A 268 -14.81 1.11 12.97
N THR A 269 -14.96 2.45 12.98
CA THR A 269 -14.76 3.26 14.18
C THR A 269 -15.72 2.85 15.31
N PHE A 270 -15.38 3.11 16.58
CA PHE A 270 -16.27 2.79 17.72
C PHE A 270 -17.68 3.37 17.57
N VAL A 271 -17.78 4.63 17.13
CA VAL A 271 -19.07 5.29 16.85
C VAL A 271 -19.75 4.67 15.63
N GLY A 272 -18.99 4.39 14.56
CA GLY A 272 -19.46 3.68 13.39
C GLY A 272 -20.09 2.33 13.71
N ARG A 273 -19.46 1.53 14.59
CA ARG A 273 -19.96 0.23 15.05
C ARG A 273 -21.34 0.38 15.66
N LYS A 274 -21.54 1.35 16.57
CA LYS A 274 -22.85 1.59 17.19
C LYS A 274 -23.93 2.04 16.20
N ILE A 275 -23.57 2.80 15.16
CA ILE A 275 -24.49 3.20 14.09
C ILE A 275 -24.85 1.98 13.23
N LEU A 276 -23.87 1.15 12.85
CA LEU A 276 -24.09 -0.06 12.06
C LEU A 276 -24.89 -1.12 12.83
N ASP A 277 -24.65 -1.33 14.13
CA ASP A 277 -25.42 -2.25 14.98
C ASP A 277 -26.93 -1.86 15.00
N ALA A 278 -27.22 -0.56 15.11
CA ALA A 278 -28.57 -0.02 15.08
C ALA A 278 -29.20 -0.13 13.67
N LEU A 279 -28.43 0.18 12.62
CA LEU A 279 -28.87 0.07 11.23
C LEU A 279 -29.17 -1.37 10.83
N ARG A 280 -28.30 -2.33 11.19
CA ARG A 280 -28.50 -3.78 11.02
C ARG A 280 -29.84 -4.21 11.58
N SER A 281 -30.11 -3.78 12.82
CA SER A 281 -31.35 -4.10 13.54
C SER A 281 -32.59 -3.49 12.88
N ARG A 282 -32.50 -2.24 12.38
CA ARG A 282 -33.58 -1.58 11.62
C ARG A 282 -33.83 -2.21 10.24
N LEU A 283 -32.79 -2.78 9.62
CA LEU A 283 -32.85 -3.44 8.31
C LEU A 283 -33.16 -4.94 8.38
N GLY A 284 -33.30 -5.53 9.58
CA GLY A 284 -33.61 -6.95 9.76
C GLY A 284 -32.49 -7.92 9.38
N LEU A 285 -31.25 -7.43 9.22
CA LEU A 285 -30.10 -8.25 8.83
C LEU A 285 -29.59 -9.09 10.01
N SER A 286 -29.20 -10.34 9.75
CA SER A 286 -28.56 -11.18 10.75
C SER A 286 -27.13 -10.72 11.06
N GLU A 287 -26.59 -11.14 12.21
CA GLU A 287 -25.20 -10.83 12.59
C GLU A 287 -24.21 -11.43 11.58
N MET A 288 -24.43 -12.65 11.12
CA MET A 288 -23.57 -13.31 10.13
C MET A 288 -23.58 -12.60 8.78
N GLU A 289 -24.73 -12.12 8.30
CA GLU A 289 -24.82 -11.37 7.04
C GLU A 289 -24.14 -10.01 7.15
N ALA A 290 -24.33 -9.30 8.26
CA ALA A 290 -23.66 -8.03 8.51
C ALA A 290 -22.13 -8.20 8.56
N THR A 291 -21.63 -9.21 9.27
CA THR A 291 -20.19 -9.50 9.34
C THR A 291 -19.63 -9.93 7.99
N ALA A 292 -20.35 -10.75 7.21
CA ALA A 292 -19.91 -11.15 5.87
C ALA A 292 -19.79 -9.94 4.92
N ILE A 293 -20.78 -9.03 4.94
CA ILE A 293 -20.74 -7.78 4.17
C ILE A 293 -19.54 -6.91 4.61
N GLU A 294 -19.33 -6.75 5.91
CA GLU A 294 -18.20 -5.98 6.42
C GLU A 294 -16.85 -6.59 6.04
N ASP A 295 -16.68 -7.90 6.17
CA ASP A 295 -15.42 -8.56 5.85
C ASP A 295 -15.13 -8.53 4.34
N GLU A 296 -16.14 -8.72 3.49
CA GLU A 296 -16.00 -8.59 2.03
C GLU A 296 -15.63 -7.15 1.63
N MET A 297 -16.36 -6.15 2.11
CA MET A 297 -16.12 -4.74 1.76
C MET A 297 -14.81 -4.20 2.32
N LEU A 298 -14.42 -4.61 3.52
CA LEU A 298 -13.22 -4.12 4.20
C LEU A 298 -11.96 -4.91 3.82
N ALA A 299 -12.08 -6.08 3.18
CA ALA A 299 -10.94 -6.92 2.77
C ALA A 299 -9.87 -6.13 2.00
N VAL A 300 -10.27 -5.36 0.98
CA VAL A 300 -9.36 -4.56 0.15
C VAL A 300 -8.66 -3.48 0.98
N ALA A 301 -9.42 -2.71 1.77
CA ALA A 301 -8.86 -1.66 2.61
C ALA A 301 -7.91 -2.20 3.70
N ARG A 302 -8.23 -3.36 4.30
CA ARG A 302 -7.36 -4.08 5.25
C ARG A 302 -6.11 -4.65 4.57
N GLN A 303 -6.19 -5.03 3.29
CA GLN A 303 -5.02 -5.44 2.52
C GLN A 303 -4.10 -4.24 2.22
N GLU A 304 -4.64 -3.16 1.66
CA GLU A 304 -3.87 -1.93 1.39
C GLU A 304 -3.19 -1.38 2.65
N PHE A 305 -3.87 -1.43 3.81
CA PHE A 305 -3.29 -1.00 5.08
C PHE A 305 -2.13 -1.89 5.52
N ARG A 306 -2.23 -3.22 5.37
CA ARG A 306 -1.11 -4.15 5.62
C ARG A 306 0.06 -3.93 4.66
N GLU A 307 -0.21 -3.68 3.38
CA GLU A 307 0.82 -3.36 2.39
C GLU A 307 1.56 -2.05 2.72
N LYS A 308 0.84 -1.03 3.21
CA LYS A 308 1.43 0.22 3.74
C LYS A 308 2.33 -0.05 4.95
N LEU A 309 1.92 -0.90 5.89
CA LEU A 309 2.74 -1.28 7.05
C LEU A 309 4.01 -2.05 6.62
N HIS A 310 3.91 -3.02 5.71
CA HIS A 310 5.07 -3.75 5.19
C HIS A 310 6.03 -2.84 4.41
N ARG A 311 5.51 -1.89 3.64
CA ARG A 311 6.33 -0.88 2.97
C ARG A 311 7.05 0.03 3.96
N TYR A 312 6.35 0.49 5.01
CA TYR A 312 6.98 1.26 6.08
C TYR A 312 8.10 0.46 6.75
N GLU A 313 7.86 -0.80 7.11
CA GLU A 313 8.86 -1.68 7.72
C GLU A 313 10.12 -1.82 6.85
N ARG A 314 9.95 -2.09 5.55
CA ARG A 314 11.07 -2.21 4.61
C ARG A 314 11.85 -0.89 4.50
N ASP A 315 11.16 0.19 4.16
CA ASP A 315 11.78 1.49 3.87
C ASP A 315 12.47 2.06 5.14
N PHE A 316 11.91 1.81 6.33
CA PHE A 316 12.51 2.15 7.63
C PHE A 316 13.73 1.26 7.98
N SER A 317 13.65 -0.05 7.71
CA SER A 317 14.76 -0.98 7.96
C SER A 317 15.96 -0.69 7.07
N GLU A 318 15.73 -0.41 5.78
CA GLU A 318 16.77 -0.04 4.82
C GLU A 318 17.50 1.24 5.27
N ALA A 319 16.76 2.28 5.66
CA ALA A 319 17.35 3.52 6.16
C ALA A 319 18.15 3.33 7.47
N LEU A 320 17.73 2.41 8.34
CA LEU A 320 18.46 2.10 9.59
C LEU A 320 19.69 1.21 9.35
N GLN A 321 19.69 0.40 8.28
CA GLN A 321 20.85 -0.37 7.82
C GLN A 321 21.90 0.53 7.14
N GLN A 322 21.48 1.50 6.32
CA GLN A 322 22.35 2.48 5.66
C GLN A 322 22.99 3.51 6.63
N GLN A 323 22.83 3.36 7.95
CA GLN A 323 23.40 4.25 8.95
C GLN A 323 24.94 4.17 9.02
N VAL A 324 25.59 5.00 8.20
CA VAL A 324 26.92 5.56 8.48
C VAL A 324 26.81 6.96 9.09
N ALA A 325 25.84 7.80 8.71
CA ALA A 325 25.80 9.22 9.15
C ALA A 325 24.45 9.98 9.04
N LEU A 326 23.28 9.36 9.29
CA LEU A 326 22.04 10.15 9.41
C LEU A 326 21.97 10.81 10.80
N SER A 327 21.68 12.11 10.86
CA SER A 327 21.46 12.81 12.13
C SER A 327 20.13 12.36 12.77
N GLU A 328 19.98 12.61 14.08
CA GLU A 328 18.72 12.34 14.77
C GLU A 328 17.56 13.18 14.20
N GLU A 329 17.85 14.36 13.66
CA GLU A 329 16.90 15.23 12.98
C GLU A 329 16.48 14.68 11.60
N ASP A 330 17.44 14.20 10.79
CA ASP A 330 17.16 13.55 9.50
C ASP A 330 16.34 12.27 9.67
N PHE A 331 16.65 11.47 10.69
CA PHE A 331 15.94 10.23 10.98
C PHE A 331 14.49 10.47 11.43
N ASN A 332 14.26 11.45 12.32
CA ASN A 332 12.91 11.86 12.69
C ASN A 332 12.14 12.46 11.51
N THR A 333 12.82 13.21 10.63
CA THR A 333 12.24 13.75 9.39
C THR A 333 11.83 12.64 8.42
N LEU A 334 12.68 11.62 8.21
CA LEU A 334 12.35 10.46 7.40
C LEU A 334 11.14 9.70 7.95
N ARG A 335 11.12 9.44 9.26
CA ARG A 335 10.00 8.78 9.96
C ARG A 335 8.68 9.53 9.74
N LEU A 336 8.67 10.85 9.97
CA LEU A 336 7.50 11.70 9.75
C LEU A 336 7.04 11.68 8.28
N ASN A 337 7.99 11.78 7.34
CA ASN A 337 7.69 11.73 5.91
C ASN A 337 7.09 10.38 5.49
N LEU A 338 7.65 9.26 5.95
CA LEU A 338 7.12 7.92 5.65
C LEU A 338 5.73 7.70 6.26
N GLN A 339 5.50 8.13 7.51
CA GLN A 339 4.18 8.11 8.14
C GLN A 339 3.17 8.93 7.33
N GLN A 340 3.53 10.16 6.94
CA GLN A 340 2.66 11.06 6.18
C GLN A 340 2.34 10.54 4.77
N ILE A 341 3.35 10.07 4.02
CA ILE A 341 3.18 9.56 2.65
C ILE A 341 2.31 8.30 2.62
N LEU A 342 2.48 7.40 3.60
CA LEU A 342 1.71 6.15 3.69
C LEU A 342 0.37 6.33 4.43
N GLY A 343 0.13 7.50 5.03
CA GLY A 343 -1.06 7.78 5.83
C GLY A 343 -1.13 6.98 7.12
N LEU A 344 0.00 6.58 7.69
CA LEU A 344 0.10 5.81 8.94
C LEU A 344 0.19 6.76 10.14
N ARG A 345 -0.31 6.32 11.31
CA ARG A 345 -0.17 7.02 12.59
C ARG A 345 1.00 6.43 13.37
N ASN A 346 1.50 7.18 14.33
CA ASN A 346 2.54 6.70 15.25
C ASN A 346 2.15 5.40 15.99
N GLU A 347 0.88 5.25 16.37
CA GLU A 347 0.39 4.01 16.99
C GLU A 347 0.45 2.79 16.05
N ASP A 348 0.35 3.01 14.74
CA ASP A 348 0.45 1.96 13.72
C ASP A 348 1.92 1.55 13.47
N THR A 349 2.88 2.48 13.58
CA THR A 349 4.30 2.23 13.25
C THR A 349 5.20 1.93 14.45
N MET A 350 4.89 2.44 15.65
CA MET A 350 5.71 2.26 16.85
C MET A 350 6.09 0.80 17.17
N PRO A 351 5.22 -0.22 16.99
CA PRO A 351 5.61 -1.62 17.19
C PRO A 351 6.65 -2.11 16.18
N ILE A 352 6.57 -1.64 14.93
CA ILE A 352 7.51 -1.97 13.85
C ILE A 352 8.87 -1.31 14.16
N GLU A 353 8.87 -0.02 14.50
CA GLU A 353 10.08 0.74 14.82
C GLU A 353 10.85 0.10 15.99
N ALA A 354 10.15 -0.25 17.07
CA ALA A 354 10.74 -0.92 18.22
C ALA A 354 11.33 -2.29 17.88
N ARG A 355 10.65 -3.08 17.03
CA ARG A 355 11.15 -4.39 16.56
C ARG A 355 12.41 -4.24 15.72
N VAL A 356 12.35 -3.42 14.66
CA VAL A 356 13.44 -3.22 13.70
C VAL A 356 14.69 -2.63 14.38
N THR A 357 14.51 -1.62 15.23
CA THR A 357 15.63 -1.02 15.99
C THR A 357 16.29 -2.05 16.91
N THR A 358 15.49 -2.88 17.60
CA THR A 358 16.01 -3.95 18.46
C THR A 358 16.80 -5.00 17.66
N GLN A 359 16.29 -5.42 16.50
CA GLN A 359 16.96 -6.38 15.61
C GLN A 359 18.29 -5.84 15.08
N ILE A 360 18.32 -4.59 14.60
CA ILE A 360 19.54 -3.97 14.07
C ILE A 360 20.58 -3.72 15.18
N GLN A 361 20.15 -3.38 16.40
CA GLN A 361 21.06 -3.31 17.55
C GLN A 361 21.64 -4.68 17.93
N ALA A 362 20.85 -5.76 17.85
CA ALA A 362 21.36 -7.11 18.09
C ALA A 362 22.37 -7.52 17.00
N TYR A 363 22.06 -7.25 15.72
CA TYR A 363 22.95 -7.50 14.59
C TYR A 363 24.30 -6.76 14.75
N LYS A 364 24.28 -5.47 15.08
CA LYS A 364 25.51 -4.68 15.34
C LYS A 364 26.36 -5.26 16.49
N ARG A 365 25.75 -5.84 17.53
CA ARG A 365 26.49 -6.56 18.60
C ARG A 365 27.11 -7.86 18.10
N HIS A 366 26.39 -8.63 17.27
CA HIS A 366 26.93 -9.87 16.69
C HIS A 366 28.15 -9.59 15.79
N LEU A 367 28.12 -8.52 15.00
CA LEU A 367 29.28 -8.07 14.21
C LEU A 367 30.50 -7.78 15.11
N GLN A 368 30.33 -6.97 16.16
CA GLN A 368 31.40 -6.65 17.11
C GLN A 368 31.94 -7.90 17.85
N GLN A 369 31.06 -8.83 18.22
CA GLN A 369 31.45 -10.09 18.87
C GLN A 369 32.19 -11.03 17.90
N TYR A 370 31.82 -11.02 16.61
CA TYR A 370 32.53 -11.77 15.58
C TYR A 370 33.93 -11.19 15.32
N GLU A 371 34.04 -9.87 15.17
CA GLU A 371 35.31 -9.15 15.02
C GLU A 371 36.27 -9.43 16.19
N GLN A 372 35.79 -9.34 17.43
CA GLN A 372 36.56 -9.69 18.62
C GLN A 372 37.00 -11.15 18.62
N ALA A 373 36.10 -12.10 18.33
CA ALA A 373 36.43 -13.52 18.28
C ALA A 373 37.45 -13.86 17.18
N LEU A 374 37.38 -13.19 16.03
CA LEU A 374 38.35 -13.34 14.94
C LEU A 374 39.73 -12.78 15.35
N ALA A 375 39.77 -11.59 15.93
CA ALA A 375 41.01 -10.96 16.39
C ALA A 375 41.70 -11.79 17.49
N GLU A 376 40.95 -12.24 18.51
CA GLU A 376 41.45 -13.13 19.56
C GLU A 376 41.99 -14.45 18.99
N ALA A 377 41.25 -15.06 18.06
CA ALA A 377 41.67 -16.29 17.40
C ALA A 377 42.97 -16.12 16.61
N MET A 378 43.10 -15.02 15.85
CA MET A 378 44.28 -14.71 15.04
C MET A 378 45.50 -14.23 15.85
N GLU A 379 45.30 -13.71 17.06
CA GLU A 379 46.38 -13.50 18.02
C GLU A 379 46.93 -14.81 18.59
N GLN A 380 46.07 -15.80 18.84
CA GLN A 380 46.45 -17.09 19.43
C GLN A 380 47.03 -18.08 18.39
N GLU A 381 46.36 -18.22 17.24
CA GLU A 381 46.70 -19.23 16.22
C GLU A 381 46.78 -18.60 14.82
N TYR A 382 47.89 -18.81 14.12
CA TYR A 382 48.03 -18.35 12.73
C TYR A 382 48.97 -19.24 11.91
N PRO A 383 48.57 -19.67 10.70
CA PRO A 383 47.24 -19.50 10.10
C PRO A 383 46.16 -20.22 10.92
N LEU A 384 44.93 -19.68 10.94
CA LEU A 384 43.82 -20.22 11.74
C LEU A 384 43.61 -21.72 11.47
N SER A 385 43.52 -22.50 12.54
CA SER A 385 43.24 -23.93 12.53
C SER A 385 41.85 -24.25 11.95
N GLN A 386 41.65 -25.48 11.49
CA GLN A 386 40.39 -25.89 10.86
C GLN A 386 39.20 -25.82 11.84
N ASP A 387 39.41 -26.19 13.11
CA ASP A 387 38.39 -26.15 14.15
C ASP A 387 37.94 -24.72 14.46
N THR A 388 38.90 -23.79 14.56
CA THR A 388 38.62 -22.37 14.79
C THR A 388 37.88 -21.73 13.61
N ARG A 389 38.21 -22.10 12.37
CA ARG A 389 37.43 -21.67 11.18
C ARG A 389 35.99 -22.21 11.22
N HIS A 390 35.79 -23.48 11.59
CA HIS A 390 34.44 -24.05 11.73
C HIS A 390 33.63 -23.35 12.82
N ARG A 391 34.25 -23.00 13.96
CA ARG A 391 33.60 -22.23 15.03
C ARG A 391 33.16 -20.84 14.55
N LEU A 392 34.02 -20.12 13.82
CA LEU A 392 33.69 -18.81 13.26
C LEU A 392 32.56 -18.93 12.20
N GLN A 393 32.62 -19.94 11.32
CA GLN A 393 31.53 -20.22 10.37
C GLN A 393 30.20 -20.59 11.05
N GLN A 394 30.24 -21.25 12.21
CA GLN A 394 29.06 -21.53 13.00
C GLN A 394 28.46 -20.23 13.56
N MET A 395 29.28 -19.36 14.16
CA MET A 395 28.84 -18.04 14.65
C MET A 395 28.23 -17.19 13.53
N GLN A 396 28.85 -17.15 12.35
CA GLN A 396 28.31 -16.47 11.16
C GLN A 396 26.89 -16.95 10.81
N ARG A 397 26.67 -18.27 10.79
CA ARG A 397 25.37 -18.88 10.44
C ARG A 397 24.31 -18.67 11.51
N GLU A 398 24.67 -18.83 12.77
CA GLU A 398 23.75 -18.64 13.91
C GLU A 398 23.30 -17.18 14.03
N TRP A 399 24.19 -16.24 13.76
CA TRP A 399 23.92 -14.80 13.86
C TRP A 399 23.47 -14.15 12.55
N GLN A 400 23.40 -14.92 11.46
CA GLN A 400 22.98 -14.50 10.13
C GLN A 400 23.78 -13.29 9.58
N ILE A 401 25.09 -13.26 9.87
CA ILE A 401 25.99 -12.19 9.40
C ILE A 401 26.11 -12.26 7.87
N THR A 402 25.88 -11.13 7.20
CA THR A 402 25.97 -11.03 5.74
C THR A 402 27.41 -11.28 5.27
N PHE A 403 27.56 -11.78 4.04
CA PHE A 403 28.88 -12.00 3.45
C PHE A 403 29.64 -10.68 3.21
N GLU A 404 28.93 -9.57 3.01
CA GLU A 404 29.52 -8.25 2.76
C GLU A 404 30.11 -7.65 4.05
N ASP A 405 29.32 -7.63 5.14
CA ASP A 405 29.83 -7.20 6.46
C ASP A 405 30.98 -8.10 6.94
N LEU A 406 30.87 -9.41 6.71
CA LEU A 406 31.91 -10.37 7.06
C LEU A 406 33.22 -10.08 6.32
N ALA A 407 33.16 -9.88 5.00
CA ALA A 407 34.35 -9.62 4.18
C ALA A 407 35.06 -8.33 4.60
N LEU A 408 34.32 -7.29 5.03
CA LEU A 408 34.91 -6.06 5.56
C LEU A 408 35.66 -6.32 6.88
N ILE A 409 35.05 -7.05 7.82
CA ILE A 409 35.67 -7.41 9.10
C ILE A 409 36.90 -8.30 8.89
N GLU A 410 36.76 -9.38 8.12
CA GLU A 410 37.87 -10.32 7.84
C GLU A 410 39.04 -9.59 7.17
N THR A 411 38.78 -8.76 6.15
CA THR A 411 39.84 -8.00 5.47
C THR A 411 40.54 -7.02 6.43
N HIS A 412 39.79 -6.31 7.27
CA HIS A 412 40.36 -5.37 8.24
C HIS A 412 41.24 -6.09 9.27
N VAL A 413 40.72 -7.10 9.96
CA VAL A 413 41.43 -7.83 11.02
C VAL A 413 42.63 -8.59 10.48
N ILE A 414 42.50 -9.24 9.31
CA ILE A 414 43.63 -9.96 8.69
C ILE A 414 44.76 -8.98 8.32
N THR A 415 44.45 -7.87 7.67
CA THR A 415 45.49 -6.92 7.22
C THR A 415 46.21 -6.24 8.39
N GLU A 416 45.51 -5.89 9.48
CA GLU A 416 46.17 -5.35 10.68
C GLU A 416 47.08 -6.37 11.36
N ILE A 417 46.63 -7.62 11.50
CA ILE A 417 47.41 -8.68 12.17
C ILE A 417 48.61 -9.11 11.31
N GLU A 418 48.48 -9.18 9.99
CA GLU A 418 49.62 -9.41 9.09
C GLU A 418 50.64 -8.27 9.17
N ALA A 419 50.21 -7.01 9.16
CA ALA A 419 51.10 -5.86 9.32
C ALA A 419 51.81 -5.86 10.68
N TYR A 420 51.12 -6.26 11.76
CA TYR A 420 51.73 -6.41 13.09
C TYR A 420 52.76 -7.54 13.13
N ARG A 421 52.47 -8.68 12.48
CA ARG A 421 53.40 -9.82 12.36
C ARG A 421 54.65 -9.48 11.55
N GLN A 422 54.52 -8.69 10.48
CA GLN A 422 55.68 -8.20 9.72
C GLN A 422 56.62 -7.34 10.59
N LYS A 423 56.07 -6.47 11.45
CA LYS A 423 56.87 -5.68 12.42
C LYS A 423 57.60 -6.58 13.42
N LEU A 424 56.96 -7.63 13.93
CA LEU A 424 57.60 -8.62 14.82
C LEU A 424 58.75 -9.36 14.11
N GLN A 425 58.55 -9.78 12.86
CA GLN A 425 59.62 -10.42 12.05
C GLN A 425 60.78 -9.46 11.75
N GLN A 426 60.48 -8.20 11.46
CA GLN A 426 61.51 -7.17 11.29
C GLN A 426 62.32 -6.97 12.57
N TYR A 427 61.67 -6.91 13.73
CA TYR A 427 62.35 -6.84 15.03
C TYR A 427 63.20 -8.08 15.30
N GLU A 428 62.70 -9.29 15.01
CA GLU A 428 63.47 -10.54 15.12
C GLU A 428 64.77 -10.49 14.31
N GLN A 429 64.71 -10.04 13.06
CA GLN A 429 65.89 -9.91 12.19
C GLN A 429 66.89 -8.88 12.73
N ILE A 430 66.42 -7.73 13.24
CA ILE A 430 67.27 -6.70 13.85
C ILE A 430 67.96 -7.24 15.10
N PHE A 431 67.21 -7.91 15.99
CA PHE A 431 67.73 -8.51 17.21
C PHE A 431 68.75 -9.62 16.92
N ALA A 432 68.41 -10.56 16.03
CA ALA A 432 69.30 -11.63 15.60
C ALA A 432 70.63 -11.06 15.06
N ARG A 433 70.56 -10.06 14.15
CA ARG A 433 71.74 -9.40 13.58
C ARG A 433 72.60 -8.71 14.63
N ALA A 434 71.99 -8.01 15.60
CA ALA A 434 72.71 -7.38 16.70
C ALA A 434 73.44 -8.42 17.56
N THR A 435 72.80 -9.55 17.87
CA THR A 435 73.41 -10.63 18.65
C THR A 435 74.52 -11.39 17.90
N GLN A 436 74.42 -11.53 16.57
CA GLN A 436 75.48 -12.10 15.74
C GLN A 436 76.72 -11.21 15.66
N GLN A 437 76.55 -9.88 15.73
CA GLN A 437 77.67 -8.93 15.76
C GLN A 437 78.39 -8.91 17.12
N GLN A 438 77.64 -8.98 18.23
CA GLN A 438 78.23 -8.97 19.56
C GLN A 438 77.29 -9.59 20.60
N TYR A 439 77.80 -10.54 21.38
CA TYR A 439 77.11 -11.10 22.54
C TYR A 439 78.08 -11.31 23.71
N PRO A 440 77.75 -10.92 24.96
CA PRO A 440 76.53 -10.20 25.38
C PRO A 440 76.43 -8.79 24.79
N LEU A 441 75.20 -8.36 24.46
CA LEU A 441 74.93 -7.06 23.83
C LEU A 441 75.46 -5.88 24.66
N SER A 442 76.13 -4.93 24.01
CA SER A 442 76.61 -3.70 24.64
C SER A 442 75.46 -2.76 25.05
N THR A 443 75.74 -1.81 25.95
CA THR A 443 74.73 -0.78 26.35
C THR A 443 74.24 0.03 25.15
N THR A 444 75.12 0.34 24.20
CA THR A 444 74.78 1.07 22.97
C THR A 444 73.81 0.28 22.10
N GLN A 445 74.08 -1.00 21.85
CA GLN A 445 73.18 -1.87 21.08
C GLN A 445 71.82 -2.06 21.75
N ARG A 446 71.79 -2.21 23.09
CA ARG A 446 70.51 -2.29 23.84
C ARG A 446 69.68 -1.01 23.71
N ASN A 447 70.32 0.16 23.72
CA ASN A 447 69.62 1.43 23.50
C ASN A 447 69.09 1.56 22.06
N GLN A 448 69.87 1.12 21.06
CA GLN A 448 69.43 1.10 19.66
C GLN A 448 68.25 0.14 19.44
N LEU A 449 68.32 -1.09 19.97
CA LEU A 449 67.22 -2.06 19.91
C LEU A 449 65.93 -1.52 20.55
N ARG A 450 66.04 -0.75 21.63
CA ARG A 450 64.90 -0.09 22.28
C ARG A 450 64.31 1.05 21.44
N GLN A 451 65.13 1.77 20.67
CA GLN A 451 64.64 2.77 19.71
C GLN A 451 63.92 2.11 18.53
N GLU A 452 64.50 1.05 17.95
CA GLU A 452 63.86 0.27 16.87
C GLU A 452 62.53 -0.35 17.31
N GLN A 453 62.47 -0.89 18.54
CA GLN A 453 61.24 -1.37 19.15
C GLN A 453 60.16 -0.27 19.23
N GLN A 454 60.53 0.94 19.66
CA GLN A 454 59.63 2.08 19.77
C GLN A 454 59.14 2.56 18.40
N LEU A 455 60.02 2.57 17.39
CA LEU A 455 59.66 2.90 16.00
C LEU A 455 58.67 1.90 15.40
N LEU A 456 58.82 0.61 15.73
CA LEU A 456 57.90 -0.45 15.30
C LEU A 456 56.60 -0.49 16.13
N GLY A 457 56.54 0.21 17.28
CA GLY A 457 55.39 0.24 18.17
C GLY A 457 55.15 -1.08 18.93
N LEU A 458 56.20 -1.87 19.16
CA LEU A 458 56.09 -3.22 19.75
C LEU A 458 56.16 -3.19 21.29
N LYS A 459 55.30 -3.96 21.95
CA LYS A 459 55.29 -4.11 23.42
C LYS A 459 56.27 -5.19 23.88
N ASP A 460 56.91 -4.97 25.04
CA ASP A 460 57.86 -5.90 25.68
C ASP A 460 57.32 -7.34 25.76
N GLU A 461 56.05 -7.50 26.13
CA GLU A 461 55.35 -8.79 26.25
C GLU A 461 55.38 -9.64 24.97
N LYS A 462 55.32 -9.00 23.80
CA LYS A 462 55.24 -9.68 22.49
C LYS A 462 56.65 -9.92 21.89
N ILE A 463 57.66 -9.13 22.27
CA ILE A 463 59.07 -9.35 21.85
C ILE A 463 59.84 -10.28 22.78
N ALA A 464 59.48 -10.37 24.07
CA ALA A 464 60.19 -11.19 25.05
C ALA A 464 60.31 -12.69 24.64
N PRO A 465 59.30 -13.34 24.05
CA PRO A 465 59.44 -14.71 23.54
C PRO A 465 60.50 -14.84 22.43
N ILE A 466 60.59 -13.84 21.54
CA ILE A 466 61.56 -13.79 20.44
C ILE A 466 62.97 -13.62 21.00
N GLU A 467 63.17 -12.61 21.87
CA GLU A 467 64.46 -12.39 22.52
C GLU A 467 64.91 -13.61 23.33
N ASN A 468 64.00 -14.23 24.10
CA ASN A 468 64.32 -15.37 24.94
C ASN A 468 64.68 -16.61 24.12
N ARG A 469 64.01 -16.85 22.99
CA ARG A 469 64.36 -17.92 22.05
C ARG A 469 65.78 -17.72 21.51
N ILE A 470 66.09 -16.55 20.96
CA ILE A 470 67.41 -16.25 20.39
C ILE A 470 68.52 -16.29 21.46
N LYS A 471 68.27 -15.74 22.67
CA LYS A 471 69.21 -15.85 23.80
C LYS A 471 69.46 -17.31 24.21
N ALA A 472 68.44 -18.17 24.18
CA ALA A 472 68.58 -19.59 24.49
C ALA A 472 69.35 -20.36 23.41
N GLU A 473 69.10 -20.06 22.13
CA GLU A 473 69.86 -20.60 20.98
C GLU A 473 71.35 -20.23 21.11
N ILE A 474 71.67 -18.96 21.42
CA ILE A 474 73.05 -18.49 21.65
C ILE A 474 73.67 -19.17 22.88
N ALA A 475 72.93 -19.28 23.99
CA ALA A 475 73.45 -19.93 25.20
C ALA A 475 73.79 -21.41 24.96
N ALA A 476 72.97 -22.12 24.18
CA ALA A 476 73.25 -23.50 23.77
C ALA A 476 74.49 -23.58 22.86
N TYR A 477 74.69 -22.62 21.95
CA TYR A 477 75.89 -22.55 21.11
C TYR A 477 77.17 -22.27 21.92
N LEU A 478 77.12 -21.32 22.86
CA LEU A 478 78.23 -21.05 23.79
C LEU A 478 78.56 -22.28 24.66
N GLN A 479 77.57 -23.08 25.03
CA GLN A 479 77.79 -24.33 25.75
C GLN A 479 78.52 -25.38 24.88
N LYS A 480 78.20 -25.48 23.58
CA LYS A 480 78.94 -26.32 22.62
C LYS A 480 80.41 -25.88 22.51
N LEU A 481 80.68 -24.58 22.38
CA LEU A 481 82.04 -24.03 22.37
C LEU A 481 82.81 -24.36 23.67
N GLN A 482 82.17 -24.25 24.83
CA GLN A 482 82.78 -24.62 26.11
C GLN A 482 83.09 -26.13 26.21
N GLN A 483 82.24 -27.00 25.65
CA GLN A 483 82.51 -28.43 25.57
C GLN A 483 83.74 -28.72 24.71
N TYR A 484 83.89 -28.03 23.57
CA TYR A 484 85.11 -28.12 22.75
C TYR A 484 86.36 -27.64 23.49
N GLU A 485 86.33 -26.46 24.14
CA GLU A 485 87.46 -25.96 24.95
C GLU A 485 87.86 -26.95 26.05
N GLN A 486 86.89 -27.61 26.72
CA GLN A 486 87.18 -28.61 27.75
C GLN A 486 87.83 -29.89 27.21
N VAL A 487 87.34 -30.43 26.08
CA VAL A 487 87.96 -31.60 25.45
C VAL A 487 89.34 -31.25 24.94
N LEU A 488 89.51 -30.11 24.27
CA LEU A 488 90.80 -29.62 23.81
C LEU A 488 91.80 -29.47 24.98
N ILE A 489 91.39 -28.89 26.12
CA ILE A 489 92.23 -28.80 27.33
C ILE A 489 92.72 -30.19 27.77
N GLN A 490 91.82 -31.18 27.79
CA GLN A 490 92.18 -32.55 28.18
C GLN A 490 93.16 -33.15 27.17
N THR A 491 92.90 -33.03 25.87
CA THR A 491 93.79 -33.53 24.81
C THR A 491 95.18 -32.90 24.88
N ILE A 492 95.27 -31.56 25.04
CA ILE A 492 96.54 -30.82 25.21
C ILE A 492 97.39 -31.30 26.41
N GLN A 493 96.73 -31.77 27.48
CA GLN A 493 97.40 -32.31 28.66
C GLN A 493 97.96 -33.73 28.43
N HIS A 494 97.32 -34.53 27.59
CA HIS A 494 97.74 -35.91 27.32
C HIS A 494 98.78 -35.99 26.19
N GLU A 495 98.57 -35.24 25.10
CA GLU A 495 99.38 -35.33 23.89
C GLU A 495 99.50 -33.97 23.19
N TYR A 496 100.72 -33.42 23.12
CA TYR A 496 101.03 -32.25 22.30
C TYR A 496 102.54 -32.18 21.98
N PRO A 497 102.95 -31.92 20.73
CA PRO A 497 102.11 -31.59 19.55
C PRO A 497 101.21 -32.75 19.12
N PHE A 498 100.00 -32.44 18.68
CA PHE A 498 99.00 -33.46 18.30
C PHE A 498 99.47 -34.29 17.10
N SER A 499 99.32 -35.61 17.19
CA SER A 499 99.35 -36.53 16.05
C SER A 499 98.24 -36.24 15.03
N GLU A 500 98.39 -36.79 13.82
CA GLU A 500 97.38 -36.64 12.76
C GLU A 500 96.07 -37.35 13.12
N GLU A 501 96.14 -38.47 13.84
CA GLU A 501 94.96 -39.17 14.39
C GLU A 501 94.17 -38.25 15.33
N VAL A 502 94.83 -37.64 16.31
CA VAL A 502 94.19 -36.75 17.29
C VAL A 502 93.62 -35.48 16.62
N ARG A 503 94.31 -34.94 15.61
CA ARG A 503 93.78 -33.82 14.79
C ARG A 503 92.49 -34.22 14.05
N GLN A 504 92.41 -35.43 13.51
CA GLN A 504 91.20 -35.93 12.86
C GLN A 504 90.07 -36.17 13.86
N GLU A 505 90.36 -36.63 15.08
CA GLU A 505 89.37 -36.81 16.13
C GLU A 505 88.80 -35.49 16.65
N LEU A 506 89.64 -34.49 16.91
CA LEU A 506 89.19 -33.13 17.26
C LEU A 506 88.33 -32.53 16.15
N LYS A 507 88.73 -32.67 14.88
CA LYS A 507 87.94 -32.21 13.73
C LYS A 507 86.59 -32.93 13.59
N ARG A 508 86.51 -34.23 13.90
CA ARG A 508 85.23 -34.96 13.99
C ARG A 508 84.38 -34.46 15.15
N TYR A 509 84.99 -34.16 16.31
CA TYR A 509 84.27 -33.65 17.47
C TYR A 509 83.71 -32.23 17.22
N GLN A 510 84.47 -31.35 16.58
CA GLN A 510 84.01 -30.07 16.06
C GLN A 510 82.78 -30.25 15.15
N GLN A 511 82.83 -31.17 14.18
CA GLN A 511 81.74 -31.45 13.26
C GLN A 511 80.48 -31.97 13.99
N ILE A 512 80.64 -32.82 15.01
CA ILE A 512 79.54 -33.31 15.87
C ILE A 512 78.90 -32.18 16.67
N LEU A 513 79.69 -31.18 17.11
CA LEU A 513 79.19 -30.00 17.81
C LEU A 513 78.68 -28.90 16.88
N GLU A 514 78.87 -29.01 15.57
CA GLU A 514 78.48 -28.03 14.54
C GLU A 514 79.13 -26.64 14.77
N LEU A 515 80.41 -26.63 15.17
CA LEU A 515 81.16 -25.40 15.47
C LEU A 515 81.92 -24.87 14.25
N ARG A 516 81.95 -23.54 14.08
CA ARG A 516 82.67 -22.89 12.97
C ARG A 516 84.19 -23.00 13.13
N ASP A 517 84.89 -23.19 12.01
CA ASP A 517 86.36 -23.30 11.96
C ASP A 517 87.05 -22.08 12.60
N GLU A 518 86.56 -20.87 12.33
CA GLU A 518 87.10 -19.60 12.85
C GLU A 518 87.14 -19.57 14.39
N GLU A 519 86.04 -19.98 15.03
CA GLU A 519 85.88 -19.96 16.49
C GLU A 519 86.71 -21.06 17.16
N VAL A 520 86.85 -22.22 16.49
CA VAL A 520 87.71 -23.31 16.95
C VAL A 520 89.18 -22.92 16.88
N VAL A 521 89.62 -22.27 15.80
CA VAL A 521 91.00 -21.76 15.66
C VAL A 521 91.32 -20.73 16.77
N GLU A 522 90.40 -19.80 17.06
CA GLU A 522 90.59 -18.85 18.17
C GLU A 522 90.74 -19.56 19.53
N ILE A 523 89.94 -20.58 19.80
CA ILE A 523 90.04 -21.39 21.03
C ILE A 523 91.37 -22.15 21.05
N GLU A 524 91.76 -22.79 19.96
CA GLU A 524 93.01 -23.56 19.85
C GLU A 524 94.24 -22.69 20.05
N GLU A 525 94.39 -21.58 19.31
CA GLU A 525 95.52 -20.68 19.48
C GLU A 525 95.58 -20.09 20.90
N LYS A 526 94.42 -19.76 21.50
CA LYS A 526 94.33 -19.21 22.86
C LYS A 526 94.77 -20.24 23.90
N MET A 527 94.40 -21.51 23.74
CA MET A 527 94.78 -22.58 24.67
C MET A 527 96.23 -23.02 24.49
N ILE A 528 96.75 -23.02 23.26
CA ILE A 528 98.17 -23.26 22.97
C ILE A 528 99.03 -22.13 23.57
N ARG A 529 98.71 -20.86 23.30
CA ARG A 529 99.45 -19.71 23.88
C ARG A 529 99.45 -19.72 25.41
N LYS A 530 98.33 -20.07 26.05
CA LYS A 530 98.28 -20.26 27.53
C LYS A 530 99.25 -21.34 28.02
N ARG A 531 99.43 -22.44 27.27
CA ARG A 531 100.37 -23.52 27.62
C ARG A 531 101.82 -23.06 27.46
N GLU A 532 102.15 -22.34 26.40
CA GLU A 532 103.49 -21.79 26.15
C GLU A 532 103.91 -20.79 27.24
N ILE A 533 102.98 -19.94 27.68
CA ILE A 533 103.17 -19.02 28.83
C ILE A 533 103.38 -19.80 30.13
N ASN A 534 102.60 -20.86 30.38
CA ASN A 534 102.78 -21.69 31.58
C ASN A 534 104.10 -22.49 31.53
N GLN A 535 104.54 -22.97 30.35
CA GLN A 535 105.84 -23.65 30.19
C GLN A 535 107.01 -22.70 30.43
N THR A 536 106.94 -21.45 29.96
CA THR A 536 107.98 -20.44 30.20
C THR A 536 108.04 -20.01 31.67
N GLN A 537 106.91 -19.93 32.38
CA GLN A 537 106.89 -19.73 33.84
C GLN A 537 107.51 -20.94 34.60
N ILE A 538 107.25 -22.18 34.15
CA ILE A 538 107.86 -23.38 34.75
C ILE A 538 109.38 -23.41 34.51
N GLN A 539 109.87 -22.99 33.34
CA GLN A 539 111.31 -22.86 33.07
C GLN A 539 112.00 -21.74 33.86
N GLN A 540 111.27 -20.71 34.31
CA GLN A 540 111.82 -19.69 35.22
C GLN A 540 111.91 -20.19 36.66
N LEU A 541 111.09 -21.16 37.06
CA LEU A 541 111.11 -21.78 38.39
C LEU A 541 112.14 -22.89 38.56
N SER A 542 112.73 -23.41 37.47
CA SER A 542 113.68 -24.54 37.50
C SER A 542 115.16 -24.16 37.70
N ASN A 543 115.47 -22.90 38.07
CA ASN A 543 116.83 -22.35 38.09
C ASN A 543 117.35 -21.93 39.50
N PHE A 544 116.89 -22.57 40.57
CA PHE A 544 117.42 -22.36 41.94
C PHE A 544 117.59 -23.69 42.70
N GLU A 545 118.77 -23.89 43.31
CA GLU A 545 119.13 -25.09 44.07
C GLU A 545 118.68 -25.04 45.55
N LEU A 546 118.48 -26.23 46.13
CA LEU A 546 118.11 -26.55 47.53
C LEU A 546 119.31 -26.39 48.51
N PRO A 547 119.13 -26.30 49.86
CA PRO A 547 118.52 -27.33 50.75
C PRO A 547 117.68 -26.74 51.92
N GLU A 548 117.19 -27.43 52.98
CA GLU A 548 117.36 -28.79 53.56
C GLU A 548 116.01 -29.48 53.92
N ILE A 549 116.08 -30.74 54.39
CA ILE A 549 115.01 -31.64 54.88
C ILE A 549 115.65 -32.40 56.07
N PRO A 550 115.04 -32.58 57.29
CA PRO A 550 113.99 -33.59 57.49
C PRO A 550 113.02 -33.48 58.69
N THR A 551 111.86 -34.16 58.63
CA THR A 551 111.51 -35.27 59.55
C THR A 551 110.46 -36.20 58.89
N GLN A 552 110.58 -37.51 59.10
CA GLN A 552 109.68 -38.57 58.58
C GLN A 552 108.61 -38.97 59.65
N LEU A 553 107.69 -39.93 59.54
CA LEU A 553 107.34 -40.97 58.54
C LEU A 553 105.84 -41.35 58.78
N GLY A 554 105.13 -41.91 57.79
CA GLY A 554 103.75 -42.42 57.98
C GLY A 554 102.92 -42.46 56.70
N ILE A 555 103.35 -43.20 55.66
CA ILE A 555 102.81 -44.54 55.34
C ILE A 555 101.38 -44.48 54.76
N PHE A 556 101.30 -44.68 53.43
CA PHE A 556 100.13 -45.09 52.62
C PHE A 556 98.80 -44.32 52.85
N SER A 557 98.23 -43.65 51.85
CA SER A 557 98.01 -44.21 50.52
C SER A 557 98.01 -43.14 49.43
N SER A 558 98.54 -43.52 48.28
CA SER A 558 98.77 -42.64 47.16
C SER A 558 97.49 -42.34 46.38
N GLN A 559 97.42 -41.10 45.90
CA GLN A 559 97.00 -40.73 44.55
C GLN A 559 95.51 -40.78 44.15
N VAL A 560 95.11 -39.67 43.53
CA VAL A 560 94.43 -39.63 42.21
C VAL A 560 93.23 -40.57 42.09
N VAL A 561 92.14 -40.18 42.74
CA VAL A 561 90.77 -40.55 42.38
C VAL A 561 90.00 -39.23 42.42
N SER A 562 89.82 -38.56 41.27
CA SER A 562 88.67 -38.76 40.39
C SER A 562 87.35 -38.63 41.14
N ASN A 563 86.55 -37.64 40.76
CA ASN A 563 85.24 -37.86 40.13
C ASN A 563 84.54 -36.50 40.02
N GLN A 564 84.07 -36.11 38.84
CA GLN A 564 82.99 -36.75 38.09
C GLN A 564 81.63 -36.71 38.83
N LYS A 565 80.71 -35.96 38.23
CA LYS A 565 79.60 -36.55 37.45
C LYS A 565 78.62 -37.44 38.24
N THR A 566 77.42 -36.89 38.39
CA THR A 566 76.10 -37.61 38.26
C THR A 566 75.70 -38.55 39.41
N PRO A 567 74.39 -38.71 39.68
CA PRO A 567 73.36 -39.23 38.75
C PRO A 567 72.58 -38.13 38.00
N LYS A 568 72.22 -38.27 36.71
CA LYS A 568 71.09 -39.05 36.12
C LYS A 568 69.73 -38.60 36.69
N ILE A 569 69.00 -37.68 36.05
CA ILE A 569 68.12 -37.89 34.86
C ILE A 569 67.19 -39.11 34.98
N LYS A 570 65.89 -38.81 35.24
CA LYS A 570 64.65 -39.55 34.88
C LYS A 570 64.45 -40.95 35.53
N PRO A 571 63.22 -41.42 35.76
CA PRO A 571 62.10 -41.57 34.80
C PRO A 571 61.12 -40.37 34.82
N VAL A 572 60.54 -39.88 33.71
CA VAL A 572 59.60 -40.52 32.77
C VAL A 572 58.17 -40.62 33.35
N ASN A 573 57.41 -39.55 33.06
CA ASN A 573 56.18 -39.55 32.25
C ASN A 573 54.84 -39.99 32.86
N THR A 574 53.77 -39.33 32.37
CA THR A 574 52.33 -39.57 32.61
C THR A 574 51.84 -39.35 34.06
N SER A 575 50.67 -38.76 34.34
CA SER A 575 49.51 -38.46 33.48
C SER A 575 48.57 -37.39 34.10
N GLN A 576 47.79 -36.73 33.23
CA GLN A 576 46.41 -36.24 33.45
C GLN A 576 46.11 -35.20 34.57
N LEU A 577 45.66 -34.01 34.11
CA LEU A 577 44.42 -33.25 34.45
C LEU A 577 43.66 -33.58 35.77
N PRO A 578 42.97 -32.61 36.43
CA PRO A 578 42.21 -31.54 35.75
C PRO A 578 42.14 -30.12 36.37
N LEU A 579 41.67 -29.22 35.50
CA LEU A 579 40.91 -27.97 35.64
C LEU A 579 40.46 -27.39 37.02
N GLN A 580 40.27 -26.05 36.96
CA GLN A 580 39.50 -25.12 37.82
C GLN A 580 40.18 -24.60 39.09
N TRP A 581 40.48 -23.29 39.09
CA TRP A 581 39.99 -22.22 40.01
C TRP A 581 40.66 -20.89 39.54
N ILE A 582 39.87 -19.92 39.04
CA ILE A 582 40.32 -18.61 38.52
C ILE A 582 39.59 -17.50 39.28
N ILE A 583 40.13 -16.25 39.26
CA ILE A 583 39.69 -14.99 39.93
C ILE A 583 40.42 -14.79 41.29
N PRO A 584 40.91 -13.58 41.71
CA PRO A 584 40.65 -12.19 41.22
C PRO A 584 41.86 -11.19 41.09
N LEU A 585 41.53 -9.91 40.81
CA LEU A 585 42.19 -8.61 41.20
C LEU A 585 43.39 -8.05 40.37
N ILE A 586 43.27 -6.90 39.65
CA ILE A 586 43.45 -5.46 40.05
C ILE A 586 44.95 -5.01 40.08
N VAL A 587 45.45 -3.88 39.50
CA VAL A 587 44.86 -2.80 38.65
C VAL A 587 45.92 -1.82 38.05
N VAL A 588 45.64 -1.23 36.87
CA VAL A 588 46.01 0.14 36.37
C VAL A 588 47.40 0.51 35.79
N LEU A 589 47.31 1.41 34.77
CA LEU A 589 48.32 2.10 33.92
C LEU A 589 48.83 1.30 32.69
N THR A 590 48.73 1.77 31.44
CA THR A 590 48.32 3.09 30.89
C THR A 590 47.34 2.97 29.72
N GLY A 591 46.42 3.93 29.61
CA GLY A 591 45.51 4.06 28.46
C GLY A 591 44.97 5.49 28.38
N GLY A 592 45.22 6.17 27.27
CA GLY A 592 44.78 7.54 27.03
C GLY A 592 44.87 7.89 25.54
N GLY A 593 43.71 8.04 24.91
CA GLY A 593 43.61 8.39 23.49
C GLY A 593 42.18 8.19 22.96
N VAL A 594 41.55 9.28 22.54
CA VAL A 594 40.27 9.33 21.80
C VAL A 594 39.01 8.88 22.59
N ALA A 595 38.55 9.78 23.46
CA ALA A 595 37.15 9.82 23.90
C ALA A 595 36.64 11.28 23.86
N VAL A 596 36.09 11.69 22.71
CA VAL A 596 35.34 12.95 22.54
C VAL A 596 34.11 12.62 21.71
N PHE A 597 32.97 12.29 22.37
CA PHE A 597 31.62 12.65 21.87
C PHE A 597 30.42 12.37 22.80
N ILE A 598 30.57 11.78 24.00
CA ILE A 598 29.39 11.46 24.85
C ILE A 598 29.57 11.97 26.29
N GLN A 599 29.40 13.28 26.50
CA GLN A 599 29.19 13.85 27.84
C GLN A 599 28.30 15.12 27.88
N GLU A 600 27.25 15.19 27.06
CA GLU A 600 26.31 16.34 27.06
C GLU A 600 24.86 15.98 27.44
N PHE A 601 24.57 14.74 27.85
CA PHE A 601 23.18 14.31 28.10
C PHE A 601 22.98 13.32 29.28
N ARG A 602 23.11 13.82 30.52
CA ARG A 602 22.29 13.45 31.71
C ARG A 602 22.91 13.99 33.03
N ARG A 603 22.59 15.24 33.41
CA ARG A 603 22.53 15.66 34.83
C ARG A 603 21.86 17.03 35.06
N SER A 604 20.61 17.19 34.61
CA SER A 604 19.77 18.36 34.93
C SER A 604 18.31 17.99 35.23
N GLN A 605 18.08 17.20 36.29
CA GLN A 605 16.77 17.11 36.94
C GLN A 605 16.94 17.06 38.46
N LEU A 606 16.72 18.21 39.10
CA LEU A 606 16.10 18.44 40.42
C LEU A 606 16.27 19.93 40.77
N GLY A 607 15.19 20.69 40.73
CA GLY A 607 15.17 22.14 41.03
C GLY A 607 13.73 22.68 41.03
N ILE A 608 13.36 23.42 42.08
CA ILE A 608 11.98 23.75 42.45
C ILE A 608 11.80 25.29 42.45
N PHE A 609 10.87 25.80 41.62
CA PHE A 609 10.21 27.15 41.67
C PHE A 609 11.12 28.40 41.46
N PRO A 610 10.59 29.63 41.21
CA PRO A 610 9.18 30.11 41.17
C PRO A 610 8.73 30.90 39.90
N ILE A 611 7.45 31.32 39.88
CA ILE A 611 6.76 32.28 38.96
C ILE A 611 6.71 33.64 39.70
N PRO A 612 6.90 34.88 39.13
CA PRO A 612 6.11 35.53 38.04
C PRO A 612 6.92 36.62 37.24
N PRO A 613 6.34 37.70 36.62
CA PRO A 613 5.01 37.95 36.03
C PRO A 613 5.06 38.37 34.53
N SER A 614 3.87 38.54 33.94
CA SER A 614 3.59 39.06 32.59
C SER A 614 3.89 40.56 32.39
N ASN A 615 4.24 40.97 31.16
CA ASN A 615 3.57 42.11 30.49
C ASN A 615 3.76 42.12 28.95
N PRO A 616 2.83 42.70 28.16
CA PRO A 616 2.82 42.62 26.69
C PRO A 616 3.19 43.95 25.99
N THR A 617 3.53 43.91 24.70
CA THR A 617 3.42 45.04 23.75
C THR A 617 3.44 44.50 22.30
N PRO A 618 3.04 45.27 21.26
CA PRO A 618 1.95 44.81 20.39
C PRO A 618 2.37 44.59 18.92
N THR A 619 1.60 43.77 18.21
CA THR A 619 1.66 43.71 16.74
C THR A 619 0.35 44.21 16.15
N GLN A 620 0.48 45.09 15.16
CA GLN A 620 -0.58 45.95 14.65
C GLN A 620 -1.49 45.22 13.65
N SER A 621 -2.78 45.57 13.64
CA SER A 621 -3.64 45.34 12.48
C SER A 621 -3.42 46.45 11.45
N PRO A 622 -3.13 46.08 10.21
CA PRO A 622 -3.84 46.62 9.05
C PRO A 622 -4.21 45.48 8.08
N THR A 623 -5.22 45.52 7.23
CA THR A 623 -6.30 46.44 6.87
C THR A 623 -7.02 45.68 5.78
N VAL A 624 -8.35 45.64 5.79
CA VAL A 624 -9.11 44.98 4.72
C VAL A 624 -9.00 45.80 3.43
N THR A 625 -8.30 45.27 2.42
CA THR A 625 -8.41 45.77 1.04
C THR A 625 -9.14 44.73 0.21
N ASN A 626 -10.42 44.98 -0.05
CA ASN A 626 -11.31 44.07 -0.73
C ASN A 626 -11.18 44.25 -2.25
N THR A 627 -10.39 43.39 -2.92
CA THR A 627 -10.28 43.39 -4.38
C THR A 627 -10.75 42.05 -4.93
N GLN A 628 -11.97 42.04 -5.47
CA GLN A 628 -12.51 40.90 -6.21
C GLN A 628 -11.66 40.62 -7.46
N SER A 629 -11.10 39.42 -7.55
CA SER A 629 -10.72 38.83 -8.85
C SER A 629 -10.93 37.33 -8.79
N ARG A 630 -11.96 36.84 -9.50
CA ARG A 630 -12.18 35.40 -9.72
C ARG A 630 -10.98 34.84 -10.49
N ARG A 631 -10.14 34.04 -9.83
CA ARG A 631 -9.28 33.06 -10.53
C ARG A 631 -9.87 31.67 -10.37
N THR A 632 -10.64 31.27 -11.38
CA THR A 632 -10.99 29.88 -11.62
C THR A 632 -9.69 29.09 -11.83
N ILE A 633 -9.37 28.15 -10.95
CA ILE A 633 -8.26 27.21 -11.17
C ILE A 633 -8.75 26.19 -12.19
N ALA A 634 -8.37 26.38 -13.45
CA ALA A 634 -8.48 25.33 -14.46
C ALA A 634 -7.41 24.27 -14.19
N LEU A 635 -7.83 23.03 -13.93
CA LEU A 635 -6.95 21.87 -13.87
C LEU A 635 -6.27 21.67 -15.23
N ILE A 636 -4.97 22.00 -15.31
CA ILE A 636 -4.15 21.68 -16.48
C ILE A 636 -3.86 20.17 -16.40
N GLN A 637 -4.63 19.37 -17.14
CA GLN A 637 -4.29 17.97 -17.36
C GLN A 637 -2.99 17.89 -18.20
N PRO A 638 -2.08 16.93 -17.92
CA PRO A 638 -0.89 16.74 -18.74
C PRO A 638 -1.28 16.38 -20.19
N PRO A 639 -0.47 16.76 -21.19
CA PRO A 639 -0.77 16.46 -22.58
C PRO A 639 -0.87 14.95 -22.83
N ARG A 640 -1.75 14.56 -23.75
CA ARG A 640 -1.94 13.14 -24.10
C ARG A 640 -0.80 12.69 -25.01
N THR A 641 -0.07 11.65 -24.61
CA THR A 641 1.06 11.08 -25.36
C THR A 641 0.95 9.56 -25.40
N LEU A 642 1.75 8.91 -26.25
CA LEU A 642 1.81 7.44 -26.26
C LEU A 642 2.39 6.87 -24.95
N ALA A 643 3.16 7.65 -24.18
CA ALA A 643 3.79 7.22 -22.94
C ALA A 643 2.85 7.23 -21.71
N ASN A 644 1.65 7.82 -21.83
CA ASN A 644 0.63 7.88 -20.79
C ASN A 644 -0.76 7.50 -21.32
N LEU A 645 -0.85 6.42 -22.12
CA LEU A 645 -2.10 5.94 -22.72
C LEU A 645 -3.09 5.39 -21.68
N ASP A 646 -4.22 6.08 -21.50
CA ASP A 646 -5.36 5.59 -20.72
C ASP A 646 -6.43 4.89 -21.59
N PRO A 647 -7.25 4.00 -20.99
CA PRO A 647 -8.47 3.47 -21.61
C PRO A 647 -9.43 4.56 -22.12
N GLY A 648 -10.10 4.29 -23.23
CA GLY A 648 -11.03 5.21 -23.90
C GLY A 648 -10.36 6.34 -24.69
N TRP A 649 -9.02 6.44 -24.71
CA TRP A 649 -8.31 7.38 -25.58
C TRP A 649 -8.24 6.86 -27.01
N VAL A 650 -8.32 7.78 -27.98
CA VAL A 650 -8.24 7.46 -29.41
C VAL A 650 -6.85 7.82 -29.94
N ILE A 651 -6.26 6.91 -30.70
CA ILE A 651 -5.01 7.11 -31.42
C ILE A 651 -5.23 7.01 -32.94
N GLN A 652 -4.35 7.63 -33.71
CA GLN A 652 -4.31 7.53 -35.18
C GLN A 652 -2.93 7.04 -35.62
N THR A 653 -2.85 6.07 -36.54
CA THR A 653 -1.56 5.58 -37.06
C THR A 653 -1.13 6.28 -38.34
N SER A 654 0.18 6.49 -38.53
CA SER A 654 0.72 7.08 -39.77
C SER A 654 1.03 6.06 -40.86
N LYS A 655 1.05 4.76 -40.52
CA LYS A 655 1.34 3.63 -41.42
C LYS A 655 0.25 2.56 -41.33
N GLU A 656 0.25 1.67 -42.32
CA GLU A 656 -0.62 0.48 -42.34
C GLU A 656 -0.28 -0.49 -41.21
N ILE A 657 -1.28 -1.21 -40.73
CA ILE A 657 -1.13 -2.19 -39.63
C ILE A 657 -1.55 -3.58 -40.14
N PRO A 658 -0.69 -4.60 -40.07
CA PRO A 658 -1.09 -5.98 -40.34
C PRO A 658 -1.95 -6.51 -39.18
N LEU A 659 -3.15 -7.00 -39.51
CA LEU A 659 -4.02 -7.72 -38.58
C LEU A 659 -3.69 -9.22 -38.56
N PRO A 660 -4.04 -9.95 -37.48
CA PRO A 660 -3.86 -11.41 -37.39
C PRO A 660 -4.52 -12.19 -38.55
N ASP A 661 -5.63 -11.67 -39.10
CA ASP A 661 -6.41 -12.30 -40.18
C ASP A 661 -5.83 -12.08 -41.59
N ASN A 662 -4.54 -11.74 -41.72
CA ASN A 662 -3.88 -11.35 -42.99
C ASN A 662 -4.49 -10.10 -43.69
N GLN A 663 -5.32 -9.32 -42.99
CA GLN A 663 -5.88 -8.05 -43.48
C GLN A 663 -4.98 -6.87 -43.10
N LEU A 664 -4.87 -5.85 -43.96
CA LEU A 664 -4.16 -4.61 -43.67
C LEU A 664 -5.15 -3.50 -43.29
N LEU A 665 -4.96 -2.89 -42.12
CA LEU A 665 -5.61 -1.62 -41.77
C LEU A 665 -4.87 -0.50 -42.51
N PRO A 666 -5.56 0.37 -43.28
CA PRO A 666 -4.91 1.46 -43.99
C PRO A 666 -4.36 2.52 -43.02
N ALA A 667 -3.33 3.25 -43.47
CA ALA A 667 -2.80 4.40 -42.75
C ALA A 667 -3.88 5.45 -42.44
N LYS A 668 -3.70 6.19 -41.34
CA LYS A 668 -4.66 7.16 -40.76
C LYS A 668 -5.93 6.57 -40.13
N SER A 669 -5.99 5.25 -39.94
CA SER A 669 -7.06 4.59 -39.18
C SER A 669 -7.09 5.04 -37.71
N PHE A 670 -8.29 5.16 -37.15
CA PHE A 670 -8.51 5.49 -35.73
C PHE A 670 -8.74 4.24 -34.89
N LEU A 671 -8.07 4.17 -33.74
CA LEU A 671 -8.12 3.06 -32.79
C LEU A 671 -8.42 3.58 -31.38
N GLU A 672 -9.37 2.98 -30.68
CA GLU A 672 -9.68 3.27 -29.28
C GLU A 672 -8.92 2.31 -28.34
N VAL A 673 -8.24 2.82 -27.31
CA VAL A 673 -7.55 2.01 -26.31
C VAL A 673 -8.56 1.34 -25.38
N ILE A 674 -8.56 0.01 -25.31
CA ILE A 674 -9.40 -0.76 -24.37
C ILE A 674 -8.67 -0.92 -23.05
N ASN A 675 -7.45 -1.44 -23.07
CA ASN A 675 -6.56 -1.52 -21.91
C ASN A 675 -5.09 -1.69 -22.32
N THR A 676 -4.21 -1.41 -21.36
CA THR A 676 -2.79 -1.77 -21.39
C THR A 676 -2.58 -3.00 -20.51
N GLN A 677 -1.77 -3.96 -20.95
CA GLN A 677 -1.39 -5.13 -20.16
C GLN A 677 0.15 -5.21 -20.07
N PRO A 678 0.71 -5.51 -18.88
CA PRO A 678 2.14 -5.74 -18.73
C PRO A 678 2.53 -7.02 -19.48
N ASN A 679 3.64 -6.96 -20.24
CA ASN A 679 4.10 -8.07 -21.07
C ASN A 679 4.69 -9.19 -20.19
N PRO A 680 4.20 -10.45 -20.26
CA PRO A 680 4.63 -11.54 -19.38
C PRO A 680 6.05 -12.09 -19.64
N LYS A 681 6.88 -11.45 -20.48
CA LYS A 681 8.31 -11.76 -20.65
C LYS A 681 9.17 -10.49 -20.58
N PRO A 682 10.02 -10.31 -19.55
CA PRO A 682 10.79 -9.09 -19.34
C PRO A 682 12.11 -9.13 -20.12
N ALA A 683 12.10 -8.63 -21.36
CA ALA A 683 13.33 -8.27 -22.09
C ALA A 683 13.49 -6.76 -22.29
N SER A 684 12.40 -6.02 -22.10
CA SER A 684 12.31 -4.57 -21.98
C SER A 684 11.01 -4.25 -21.23
N GLY A 685 10.88 -3.05 -20.65
CA GLY A 685 9.65 -2.59 -19.97
C GLY A 685 8.52 -2.25 -20.94
N ASP A 686 8.24 -3.13 -21.88
CA ASP A 686 7.27 -2.95 -22.97
C ASP A 686 5.90 -3.48 -22.54
N PHE A 687 4.84 -2.81 -22.97
CA PHE A 687 3.46 -3.19 -22.65
C PHE A 687 2.67 -3.48 -23.92
N SER A 688 1.72 -4.41 -23.85
CA SER A 688 0.79 -4.68 -24.93
C SER A 688 -0.46 -3.81 -24.76
N VAL A 689 -0.84 -3.09 -25.81
CA VAL A 689 -2.06 -2.27 -25.84
C VAL A 689 -3.12 -3.04 -26.62
N ARG A 690 -4.26 -3.35 -25.99
CA ARG A 690 -5.45 -3.83 -26.71
C ARG A 690 -6.27 -2.65 -27.17
N MET A 691 -6.63 -2.64 -28.45
CA MET A 691 -7.31 -1.51 -29.10
C MET A 691 -8.46 -1.98 -29.99
N ARG A 692 -9.55 -1.21 -30.03
CA ARG A 692 -10.72 -1.41 -30.90
C ARG A 692 -10.58 -0.57 -32.17
N VAL A 693 -10.92 -1.11 -33.34
CA VAL A 693 -11.01 -0.34 -34.59
C VAL A 693 -12.30 0.48 -34.64
N CYS A 694 -12.21 1.80 -34.88
CA CYS A 694 -13.37 2.68 -34.91
C CYS A 694 -14.10 2.67 -36.27
N THR A 695 -15.36 2.21 -36.26
CA THR A 695 -16.15 1.91 -37.48
C THR A 695 -16.99 3.10 -37.97
N ASN A 696 -16.37 4.26 -38.19
CA ASN A 696 -17.06 5.47 -38.66
C ASN A 696 -16.54 5.94 -40.03
N LYS A 697 -17.34 6.74 -40.75
CA LYS A 697 -17.15 7.12 -42.18
C LYS A 697 -15.83 7.86 -42.50
N SER A 698 -15.02 8.20 -41.50
CA SER A 698 -13.72 8.87 -41.65
C SER A 698 -12.55 7.92 -41.94
N THR A 699 -12.74 6.61 -41.76
CA THR A 699 -11.70 5.59 -42.02
C THR A 699 -11.74 5.16 -43.50
N PRO A 700 -10.64 5.23 -44.27
CA PRO A 700 -10.61 4.70 -45.62
C PRO A 700 -10.90 3.19 -45.61
N ILE A 701 -11.83 2.72 -46.44
CA ILE A 701 -12.11 1.29 -46.61
C ILE A 701 -11.23 0.76 -47.76
N PRO A 702 -10.53 -0.38 -47.63
CA PRO A 702 -9.74 -0.93 -48.71
C PRO A 702 -10.64 -1.37 -49.89
N THR A 703 -10.37 -0.83 -51.07
CA THR A 703 -11.07 -1.17 -52.31
C THR A 703 -10.60 -2.53 -52.84
N SER A 704 -11.27 -3.61 -52.43
CA SER A 704 -11.25 -4.90 -53.13
C SER A 704 -12.61 -5.59 -53.02
N SER A 705 -12.93 -6.41 -54.02
CA SER A 705 -14.31 -6.71 -54.43
C SER A 705 -15.02 -7.83 -53.64
N GLN A 706 -16.35 -7.64 -53.48
CA GLN A 706 -17.40 -8.65 -53.26
C GLN A 706 -17.52 -9.35 -51.89
N VAL A 707 -18.75 -9.85 -51.62
CA VAL A 707 -19.27 -10.63 -50.46
C VAL A 707 -19.97 -9.77 -49.36
N PRO A 708 -21.16 -10.18 -48.84
CA PRO A 708 -22.12 -9.25 -48.21
C PRO A 708 -21.98 -9.05 -46.69
N LEU A 709 -22.78 -8.12 -46.15
CA LEU A 709 -22.83 -7.66 -44.75
C LEU A 709 -22.66 -8.78 -43.70
N LEU A 710 -21.59 -8.69 -42.90
CA LEU A 710 -21.42 -9.47 -41.68
C LEU A 710 -21.88 -8.70 -40.43
N SER A 711 -22.64 -9.37 -39.58
CA SER A 711 -23.02 -8.92 -38.25
C SER A 711 -22.12 -9.55 -37.18
N LYS A 712 -21.61 -8.70 -36.25
CA LYS A 712 -20.69 -9.02 -35.11
C LYS A 712 -19.25 -9.44 -35.49
N PRO A 713 -18.27 -9.34 -34.55
CA PRO A 713 -18.14 -8.43 -33.41
C PRO A 713 -17.02 -7.38 -33.65
N GLU A 714 -16.74 -6.53 -32.67
CA GLU A 714 -15.73 -5.47 -32.77
C GLU A 714 -14.30 -6.04 -32.86
N LYS A 715 -13.58 -5.77 -33.96
CA LYS A 715 -12.19 -6.23 -34.12
C LYS A 715 -11.27 -5.55 -33.10
N THR A 716 -10.64 -6.38 -32.27
CA THR A 716 -9.65 -5.98 -31.27
C THR A 716 -8.24 -6.34 -31.75
N VAL A 717 -7.30 -5.41 -31.64
CA VAL A 717 -5.90 -5.57 -32.04
C VAL A 717 -5.01 -5.44 -30.81
N SER A 718 -4.03 -6.33 -30.66
CA SER A 718 -3.01 -6.26 -29.60
C SER A 718 -1.66 -5.92 -30.23
N ILE A 719 -1.09 -4.77 -29.89
CA ILE A 719 0.19 -4.29 -30.44
C ILE A 719 1.15 -3.94 -29.30
N GLN A 720 2.45 -4.23 -29.46
CA GLN A 720 3.48 -3.81 -28.51
C GLN A 720 3.73 -2.30 -28.61
N PHE A 721 3.97 -1.62 -27.49
CA PHE A 721 4.23 -0.18 -27.46
C PHE A 721 5.43 0.22 -28.35
N GLN A 722 6.50 -0.59 -28.38
CA GLN A 722 7.61 -0.41 -29.34
C GLN A 722 7.18 -0.44 -30.81
N GLN A 723 6.18 -1.23 -31.19
CA GLN A 723 5.64 -1.28 -32.56
C GLN A 723 4.76 -0.06 -32.86
N LEU A 724 3.95 0.39 -31.91
CA LEU A 724 3.15 1.63 -32.00
C LEU A 724 4.03 2.87 -32.28
N MET A 725 5.19 2.96 -31.63
CA MET A 725 6.17 4.03 -31.90
C MET A 725 6.72 3.96 -33.34
N ARG A 726 7.02 2.76 -33.87
CA ARG A 726 7.52 2.57 -35.25
C ARG A 726 6.47 2.84 -36.34
N LEU A 727 5.19 2.67 -35.99
CA LEU A 727 4.02 3.02 -36.82
C LEU A 727 3.68 4.51 -36.78
N GLY A 728 4.43 5.32 -36.01
CA GLY A 728 4.25 6.76 -35.90
C GLY A 728 2.82 7.12 -35.47
N ALA A 729 2.30 6.47 -34.44
CA ALA A 729 0.98 6.76 -33.92
C ALA A 729 0.94 8.12 -33.19
N SER A 730 -0.19 8.81 -33.25
CA SER A 730 -0.45 10.06 -32.51
C SER A 730 -1.70 9.91 -31.65
N VAL A 731 -1.73 10.57 -30.50
CA VAL A 731 -2.86 10.51 -29.55
C VAL A 731 -3.75 11.74 -29.73
N LEU A 732 -5.06 11.51 -29.83
CA LEU A 732 -6.05 12.56 -30.02
C LEU A 732 -6.22 13.38 -28.72
N GLN A 733 -5.89 14.66 -28.79
CA GLN A 733 -5.88 15.56 -27.63
C GLN A 733 -7.30 15.83 -27.09
N SER A 734 -7.39 16.13 -25.79
CA SER A 734 -8.65 16.48 -25.13
C SER A 734 -9.29 17.72 -25.76
N GLY A 735 -10.54 17.59 -26.23
CA GLY A 735 -11.31 18.66 -26.87
C GLY A 735 -11.62 18.42 -28.35
N ILE A 736 -10.99 17.43 -28.99
CA ILE A 736 -11.35 17.00 -30.35
C ILE A 736 -12.50 15.96 -30.26
N PRO A 737 -13.58 16.07 -31.05
CA PRO A 737 -14.65 15.07 -31.09
C PRO A 737 -14.12 13.68 -31.41
N SER A 738 -14.49 12.67 -30.61
CA SER A 738 -14.06 11.29 -30.82
C SER A 738 -14.70 10.71 -32.10
N PRO A 739 -13.91 10.27 -33.10
CA PRO A 739 -14.45 9.63 -34.31
C PRO A 739 -15.08 8.26 -34.02
N CYS A 740 -14.86 7.71 -32.82
CA CYS A 740 -15.37 6.41 -32.38
C CYS A 740 -16.79 6.50 -31.80
N ASN A 741 -17.31 7.70 -31.53
CA ASN A 741 -18.69 7.90 -31.06
C ASN A 741 -19.69 7.70 -32.21
N LYS A 742 -20.70 6.85 -32.00
CA LYS A 742 -21.82 6.67 -32.94
C LYS A 742 -22.82 7.81 -32.77
N SER A 743 -23.15 8.51 -33.86
CA SER A 743 -24.25 9.49 -33.87
C SER A 743 -25.60 8.75 -33.83
N PRO A 744 -26.59 9.21 -33.05
CA PRO A 744 -27.94 8.65 -33.08
C PRO A 744 -28.71 9.20 -34.28
N ASP A 745 -29.02 8.35 -35.27
CA ASP A 745 -29.96 8.67 -36.34
C ASP A 745 -31.28 7.91 -36.13
N ASN A 746 -32.38 8.64 -36.31
CA ASN A 746 -33.74 8.17 -36.06
C ASN A 746 -34.20 7.13 -37.10
N ASN A 747 -34.75 6.00 -36.66
CA ASN A 747 -36.20 5.74 -36.82
C ASN A 747 -36.65 4.38 -36.25
N SER A 748 -37.89 4.42 -35.74
CA SER A 748 -38.88 3.36 -35.50
C SER A 748 -38.68 2.00 -36.24
N LYS A 749 -39.22 0.86 -35.77
CA LYS A 749 -40.58 0.68 -35.22
C LYS A 749 -40.81 -0.77 -34.74
N ALA A 750 -41.94 -0.99 -34.04
CA ALA A 750 -42.69 -2.26 -33.90
C ALA A 750 -41.99 -3.40 -33.11
N THR A 751 -42.35 -3.63 -31.83
CA THR A 751 -43.43 -4.54 -31.36
C THR A 751 -43.23 -6.00 -31.83
N SER A 752 -43.04 -6.99 -30.96
CA SER A 752 -44.10 -7.46 -30.06
C SER A 752 -43.62 -8.33 -28.88
N ASP A 753 -44.37 -8.19 -27.80
CA ASP A 753 -44.62 -9.00 -26.59
C ASP A 753 -44.19 -10.48 -26.47
N THR A 754 -44.27 -10.94 -25.21
CA THR A 754 -44.20 -12.33 -24.70
C THR A 754 -42.79 -12.98 -24.67
N LYS A 755 -42.44 -13.82 -23.66
CA LYS A 755 -43.26 -14.52 -22.66
C LYS A 755 -42.47 -14.89 -21.39
N THR A 756 -43.23 -15.12 -20.31
CA THR A 756 -43.04 -16.00 -19.12
C THR A 756 -41.73 -16.76 -18.86
N MET A 757 -41.50 -17.01 -17.56
CA MET A 757 -40.93 -18.27 -17.01
C MET A 757 -41.33 -19.51 -17.87
N ASP A 758 -40.52 -20.55 -18.02
CA ASP A 758 -40.09 -21.44 -16.93
C ASP A 758 -39.11 -22.53 -17.42
N THR A 759 -38.53 -23.26 -16.45
CA THR A 759 -37.89 -24.60 -16.56
C THR A 759 -36.67 -24.84 -17.45
N ASP A 760 -35.58 -25.28 -16.79
CA ASP A 760 -34.54 -26.13 -17.36
C ASP A 760 -35.12 -27.46 -17.87
N THR A 761 -34.56 -28.02 -18.94
CA THR A 761 -34.38 -29.47 -19.04
C THR A 761 -33.25 -29.82 -20.02
N ASP A 762 -32.38 -30.72 -19.57
CA ASP A 762 -31.16 -31.07 -20.27
C ASP A 762 -31.38 -31.98 -21.49
N THR A 763 -30.34 -32.03 -22.30
CA THR A 763 -30.24 -32.83 -23.53
C THR A 763 -30.32 -34.35 -23.33
N SER A 764 -31.08 -35.03 -24.19
CA SER A 764 -30.79 -36.43 -24.56
C SER A 764 -31.24 -36.73 -25.99
N GLY A 765 -30.29 -36.90 -26.90
CA GLY A 765 -30.51 -37.47 -28.23
C GLY A 765 -30.06 -38.93 -28.25
N THR A 766 -30.94 -39.83 -28.69
CA THR A 766 -30.60 -41.25 -28.88
C THR A 766 -31.21 -41.77 -30.18
N ASP A 767 -30.36 -42.02 -31.18
CA ASP A 767 -30.70 -42.90 -32.30
C ASP A 767 -30.46 -44.36 -31.89
N THR A 768 -31.41 -45.22 -32.22
CA THR A 768 -31.31 -46.68 -32.01
C THR A 768 -30.35 -47.33 -33.00
N PRO A 769 -29.73 -48.48 -32.64
CA PRO A 769 -30.20 -49.70 -33.30
C PRO A 769 -30.36 -50.90 -32.35
N SER A 770 -30.94 -51.98 -32.88
CA SER A 770 -31.45 -53.15 -32.17
C SER A 770 -30.50 -54.37 -32.13
N SER A 771 -30.85 -55.29 -31.23
CA SER A 771 -30.66 -56.77 -31.26
C SER A 771 -29.47 -57.43 -30.55
N ASP A 772 -29.87 -58.45 -29.78
CA ASP A 772 -29.21 -59.70 -29.36
C ASP A 772 -28.06 -59.78 -28.33
N SER A 773 -28.49 -60.16 -27.11
CA SER A 773 -28.17 -61.44 -26.44
C SER A 773 -27.14 -61.47 -25.29
N SER A 774 -27.63 -61.94 -24.13
CA SER A 774 -26.96 -62.74 -23.08
C SER A 774 -25.54 -62.37 -22.61
N ASN A 775 -25.40 -61.94 -21.34
CA ASN A 775 -25.25 -62.90 -20.21
C ASN A 775 -25.27 -62.25 -18.81
N GLU A 776 -25.42 -63.08 -17.77
CA GLU A 776 -25.58 -62.73 -16.35
C GLU A 776 -24.29 -62.29 -15.59
N PRO A 777 -24.41 -61.75 -14.34
CA PRO A 777 -23.41 -60.85 -13.73
C PRO A 777 -22.63 -61.45 -12.54
N ILE A 778 -21.45 -60.89 -12.20
CA ILE A 778 -20.83 -61.02 -10.85
C ILE A 778 -20.12 -59.73 -10.37
N ARG A 779 -20.58 -59.23 -9.21
CA ARG A 779 -19.91 -58.47 -8.11
C ARG A 779 -18.97 -57.27 -8.37
N ALA A 780 -19.46 -56.13 -7.88
CA ALA A 780 -18.92 -55.32 -6.76
C ALA A 780 -17.44 -54.88 -6.74
N ILE A 781 -17.23 -53.56 -6.59
CA ILE A 781 -16.11 -52.94 -5.87
C ILE A 781 -16.44 -51.45 -5.59
N TRP A 782 -16.29 -51.06 -4.32
CA TRP A 782 -16.01 -49.72 -3.73
C TRP A 782 -16.88 -48.50 -4.11
#